data_AF-A0A135HQ39-F1
#
_entry.id   AF-A0A135HQ39-F1
#
_cell.length_a   1.000
_cell.length_b   1.000
_cell.length_c   1.000
_cell.angle_alpha   90.00
_cell.angle_beta   90.00
_cell.angle_gamma   90.00
#
_symmetry.space_group_name_H-M   'P 1'
#
loop_
_entity.id
_entity.type
_entity.pdbx_description
1 polymer ?
#
loop_
_entity_poly.entity_id
_entity_poly.type
_entity_poly.pdbx_seq_one_letter_code
_entity_poly.pdbx_strand_id
1 'polypeptide(L)'
;MRFFAAFLLSIPAFPAMALENQIIYNPQGTAVFEVRFFDKDDGPFAGDPDIPDDAYKSSWNQNAQQKEKVLAALGYWAEIIKPQPGHLPAIINVGTYDDEGASGGSSYTSYDPSSLTKLQAALQGEDPGERDFGSDAQFALGKMPFETIPYMPSQLPRSSDTDLAAVAFHELAHGLGILSGIDDWNDKATPYFGPTIGSWAEHLRDDNGRPSRPSQAVLCSKCNNPYDPDAFDVRKDQGYFAGDRVNEVLVGAMPGVPVNILAHTFAGDFLDPDYMSHSELKNSLMSHQSYRNYTNFMEAELAALQDMGYTIDRRNFYGYSIYGDGKTLVNDHGFFLRNTEGTAYIPGRYNIATLGLGLHIHGSHSEVVQRADLLTMGAGGAGVRIDGEDNGFTVRPGTRIYADGINGRGVMFTYGKDHDFIQRGDIQALGEGGIAASFDFGNNILGNNRSEYRGSFIDTFQGQPIPLLDELNGALVDEVYISGRLAGSQAAIYISSNALVNRINVLRGARLEGDTISLYDQQDENGKQRLTEMTFGLLADEDGIAIDDADPRFTFIYNDDIKGITNLKLKAAGGYTELNGNHQIYGMEIVPGATLAGSSNYKLNDAGSGFVNNGAVTPGGIGSIGRTDIVGGYTQESTGELLIDVSGKDAYDVLTVSGNAALDGRLTLALAPTRGWYANGWTIGNIRPLRAGSITGAFGTVEGGQLTSPTLTLQASPQGADSYQLTIDRKANAYSQYGRDDNTRQAGQALDKIVAQAGPGMQPLYSALDFSATDGSTVASALNVLSPAGYSAMFAASVDRERQITDSVTSGALVAIIPQAGKEGGWRAFAVPFGSGFDQKRGDAVVGYDGSGYGLVFGAERQAADYPDLVLGFHGAFSQQTIVVKAPETGKGEVNAFDLGLHARYAEDPLAGVWLSGLARMGIEDASMTRPFSFNGYSGRGEADWTGYSTTLAAAGGYRWALSGTISLGPVAGLSFTHLSRPYLTEHGDAGRLWLGETDFNSLRSSLGMNGSFDVPLPSGSMVKASAQLTWDHELLNKELAQEAGFAGYPGAGFETRKRIGERDAFRVQAGLSYDVSADLTLAASIGSTLSRAGHDLSGTISATLRF
;
A
#
# COMPACT_ATOMS: atom_id res chain seq x y z
N MET A 1 62.47 -10.66 61.96
CA MET A 1 61.73 -10.18 63.16
C MET A 1 60.26 -10.25 62.79
N ARG A 2 59.50 -11.33 63.04
CA ARG A 2 59.19 -12.00 64.32
C ARG A 2 58.85 -10.98 65.41
N PHE A 3 57.66 -10.39 65.33
CA PHE A 3 56.83 -9.87 66.43
C PHE A 3 55.66 -9.07 65.82
N PHE A 4 54.68 -9.75 65.19
CA PHE A 4 53.30 -9.23 64.97
C PHE A 4 52.37 -10.35 64.46
N ALA A 5 52.55 -11.57 64.98
CA ALA A 5 51.80 -12.77 64.58
C ALA A 5 51.04 -13.40 65.78
N ALA A 6 50.70 -12.60 66.80
CA ALA A 6 50.11 -13.12 68.05
C ALA A 6 49.01 -12.21 68.64
N PHE A 7 48.28 -11.47 67.80
CA PHE A 7 47.07 -10.72 68.21
C PHE A 7 45.83 -11.05 67.36
N LEU A 8 45.88 -12.12 66.57
CA LEU A 8 44.83 -12.56 65.64
C LEU A 8 44.08 -13.84 66.09
N LEU A 9 44.23 -14.26 67.35
CA LEU A 9 43.72 -15.56 67.84
C LEU A 9 42.84 -15.49 69.10
N SER A 10 42.18 -14.35 69.34
CA SER A 10 41.16 -14.26 70.40
C SER A 10 40.02 -13.29 70.04
N ILE A 11 39.50 -13.43 68.83
CA ILE A 11 38.13 -13.01 68.52
C ILE A 11 37.32 -14.31 68.49
N PRO A 12 36.24 -14.45 69.28
CA PRO A 12 35.36 -15.60 69.14
C PRO A 12 34.90 -15.63 67.67
N ALA A 13 35.01 -16.80 67.04
CA ALA A 13 34.35 -17.02 65.75
C ALA A 13 32.85 -16.80 65.99
N PHE A 14 32.35 -15.60 65.69
CA PHE A 14 30.95 -15.46 65.35
C PHE A 14 30.74 -16.37 64.14
N PRO A 15 29.74 -17.27 64.14
CA PRO A 15 29.36 -17.91 62.90
C PRO A 15 29.06 -16.76 61.93
N ALA A 16 29.83 -16.70 60.84
CA ALA A 16 29.43 -15.90 59.70
C ALA A 16 28.14 -16.54 59.20
N MET A 17 27.00 -16.08 59.73
CA MET A 17 25.69 -16.36 59.18
C MET A 17 25.72 -15.82 57.75
N ALA A 18 25.56 -16.70 56.77
CA ALA A 18 25.67 -16.34 55.37
C ALA A 18 24.34 -15.77 54.89
N LEU A 19 23.98 -14.61 55.44
CA LEU A 19 22.84 -13.81 55.05
C LEU A 19 23.03 -13.33 53.60
N GLU A 20 22.08 -13.60 52.71
CA GLU A 20 22.09 -13.05 51.36
C GLU A 20 21.43 -11.67 51.35
N ASN A 21 22.24 -10.63 51.08
CA ASN A 21 21.78 -9.24 51.03
C ASN A 21 21.83 -8.70 49.61
N GLN A 22 20.76 -8.02 49.19
CA GLN A 22 20.65 -7.40 47.87
C GLN A 22 20.19 -5.95 48.01
N ILE A 23 20.89 -5.02 47.37
CA ILE A 23 20.49 -3.60 47.34
C ILE A 23 19.68 -3.34 46.08
N ILE A 24 18.48 -2.77 46.25
CA ILE A 24 17.59 -2.38 45.17
C ILE A 24 17.70 -0.87 44.95
N TYR A 25 17.90 -0.49 43.69
CA TYR A 25 18.03 0.90 43.27
C TYR A 25 16.80 1.31 42.46
N ASN A 26 16.37 2.55 42.63
CA ASN A 26 15.38 3.15 41.75
C ASN A 26 15.99 3.48 40.36
N PRO A 27 15.19 3.86 39.35
CA PRO A 27 15.70 4.19 38.01
C PRO A 27 16.70 5.37 37.97
N GLN A 28 16.73 6.21 39.02
CA GLN A 28 17.69 7.31 39.15
C GLN A 28 19.01 6.88 39.82
N GLY A 29 19.16 5.60 40.18
CA GLY A 29 20.36 5.04 40.80
C GLY A 29 20.47 5.27 42.31
N THR A 30 19.37 5.64 42.98
CA THR A 30 19.32 5.79 44.45
C THR A 30 18.96 4.45 45.09
N ALA A 31 19.71 4.02 46.10
CA ALA A 31 19.39 2.82 46.86
C ALA A 31 18.11 3.06 47.69
N VAL A 32 17.09 2.24 47.49
CA VAL A 32 15.79 2.36 48.18
C VAL A 32 15.62 1.29 49.24
N PHE A 33 15.95 0.04 48.89
CA PHE A 33 15.82 -1.11 49.81
C PHE A 33 17.13 -1.89 49.93
N GLU A 34 17.40 -2.39 51.13
CA GLU A 34 18.32 -3.50 51.37
C GLU A 34 17.47 -4.72 51.74
N VAL A 35 17.42 -5.71 50.85
CA VAL A 35 16.64 -6.94 51.04
C VAL A 35 17.55 -8.00 51.62
N ARG A 36 17.12 -8.61 52.73
CA ARG A 36 17.85 -9.65 53.45
C ARG A 36 17.05 -10.94 53.43
N PHE A 37 17.56 -11.95 52.74
CA PHE A 37 16.93 -13.27 52.72
C PHE A 37 17.47 -14.14 53.87
N PHE A 38 16.55 -14.71 54.63
CA PHE A 38 16.85 -15.63 55.73
C PHE A 38 16.53 -17.05 55.29
N ASP A 39 17.54 -17.90 55.15
CA ASP A 39 17.35 -19.34 55.01
C ASP A 39 17.19 -19.99 56.39
N LYS A 40 16.87 -21.29 56.42
CA LYS A 40 16.51 -22.04 57.64
C LYS A 40 17.49 -21.91 58.82
N ASP A 41 18.77 -21.69 58.52
CA ASP A 41 19.85 -21.65 59.52
C ASP A 41 20.32 -20.22 59.86
N ASP A 42 19.68 -19.18 59.30
CA ASP A 42 20.08 -17.77 59.48
C ASP A 42 19.39 -17.06 60.67
N GLY A 43 18.79 -17.83 61.59
CA GLY A 43 18.21 -17.27 62.82
C GLY A 43 16.88 -16.53 62.61
N PRO A 44 16.42 -15.77 63.63
CA PRO A 44 15.12 -15.11 63.58
C PRO A 44 15.13 -13.83 62.73
N PHE A 45 14.04 -13.58 62.03
CA PHE A 45 13.91 -12.44 61.09
C PHE A 45 12.69 -11.53 61.35
N ALA A 46 11.69 -12.01 62.10
CA ALA A 46 10.44 -11.31 62.44
C ALA A 46 9.88 -11.81 63.79
N GLY A 47 8.83 -11.17 64.31
CA GLY A 47 8.13 -11.51 65.57
C GLY A 47 7.92 -10.30 66.49
N ASP A 48 7.35 -10.50 67.67
CA ASP A 48 7.37 -9.49 68.72
C ASP A 48 8.76 -9.46 69.41
N PRO A 49 9.53 -8.37 69.30
CA PRO A 49 10.86 -8.27 69.92
C PRO A 49 10.83 -8.31 71.46
N ASP A 50 9.68 -8.00 72.08
CA ASP A 50 9.48 -8.01 73.53
C ASP A 50 9.02 -9.38 74.06
N ILE A 51 8.72 -10.35 73.17
CA ILE A 51 8.32 -11.73 73.51
C ILE A 51 9.34 -12.73 72.93
N PRO A 52 10.32 -13.20 73.72
CA PRO A 52 11.45 -14.00 73.22
C PRO A 52 11.07 -15.32 72.52
N ASP A 53 9.91 -15.89 72.85
CA ASP A 53 9.40 -17.13 72.26
C ASP A 53 8.59 -16.91 70.97
N ASP A 54 8.38 -15.65 70.56
CA ASP A 54 7.59 -15.23 69.38
C ASP A 54 8.47 -14.94 68.14
N ALA A 55 9.78 -15.15 68.25
CA ALA A 55 10.73 -14.89 67.17
C ALA A 55 10.60 -15.94 66.03
N TYR A 56 10.12 -15.50 64.86
CA TYR A 56 9.97 -16.31 63.65
C TYR A 56 11.32 -16.60 62.98
N LYS A 57 11.52 -17.87 62.61
CA LYS A 57 12.67 -18.37 61.85
C LYS A 57 12.17 -19.03 60.57
N SER A 58 12.92 -18.89 59.48
CA SER A 58 12.59 -19.52 58.21
C SER A 58 12.47 -21.04 58.33
N SER A 59 11.38 -21.64 57.85
CA SER A 59 11.18 -23.10 57.91
C SER A 59 11.68 -23.83 56.64
N TRP A 60 11.80 -23.12 55.52
CA TRP A 60 12.31 -23.64 54.23
C TRP A 60 13.10 -22.59 53.44
N ASN A 61 13.97 -23.03 52.52
CA ASN A 61 14.83 -22.12 51.76
C ASN A 61 14.20 -21.75 50.41
N GLN A 62 14.23 -20.47 50.06
CA GLN A 62 13.79 -20.00 48.75
C GLN A 62 14.83 -20.34 47.67
N ASN A 63 14.36 -20.76 46.49
CA ASN A 63 15.23 -20.98 45.34
C ASN A 63 15.56 -19.64 44.62
N ALA A 64 16.52 -19.67 43.69
CA ALA A 64 16.98 -18.47 42.99
C ALA A 64 15.86 -17.72 42.24
N GLN A 65 14.94 -18.44 41.59
CA GLN A 65 13.83 -17.84 40.85
C GLN A 65 12.80 -17.18 41.79
N GLN A 66 12.57 -17.77 42.97
CA GLN A 66 11.69 -17.19 43.98
C GLN A 66 12.29 -15.89 44.54
N LYS A 67 13.59 -15.89 44.83
CA LYS A 67 14.33 -14.69 45.26
C LYS A 67 14.29 -13.61 44.18
N GLU A 68 14.48 -13.97 42.90
CA GLU A 68 14.38 -13.04 41.77
C GLU A 68 13.00 -12.36 41.67
N LYS A 69 11.91 -13.12 41.85
CA LYS A 69 10.53 -12.56 41.84
C LYS A 69 10.28 -11.61 43.00
N VAL A 70 10.76 -11.94 44.19
CA VAL A 70 10.72 -11.05 45.35
C VAL A 70 11.49 -9.75 45.07
N LEU A 71 12.71 -9.86 44.55
CA LEU A 71 13.52 -8.69 44.19
C LEU A 71 12.85 -7.84 43.12
N ALA A 72 12.17 -8.45 42.15
CA ALA A 72 11.43 -7.73 41.12
C ALA A 72 10.24 -6.94 41.68
N ALA A 73 9.49 -7.53 42.61
CA ALA A 73 8.40 -6.85 43.32
C ALA A 73 8.92 -5.63 44.10
N LEU A 74 9.98 -5.79 44.88
CA LEU A 74 10.59 -4.69 45.63
C LEU A 74 11.26 -3.66 44.71
N GLY A 75 11.80 -4.10 43.56
CA GLY A 75 12.28 -3.22 42.49
C GLY A 75 11.20 -2.33 41.94
N TYR A 76 9.98 -2.86 41.77
CA TYR A 76 8.84 -2.07 41.32
C TYR A 76 8.36 -1.09 42.39
N TRP A 77 8.35 -1.47 43.68
CA TRP A 77 8.11 -0.52 44.77
C TRP A 77 9.14 0.63 44.79
N ALA A 78 10.42 0.31 44.54
CA ALA A 78 11.50 1.30 44.44
C ALA A 78 11.36 2.22 43.22
N GLU A 79 10.65 1.79 42.19
CA GLU A 79 10.28 2.62 41.05
C GLU A 79 9.14 3.61 41.39
N ILE A 80 8.14 3.16 42.16
CA ILE A 80 6.95 3.93 42.54
C ILE A 80 7.27 4.99 43.60
N ILE A 81 7.90 4.58 44.69
CA ILE A 81 8.12 5.42 45.86
C ILE A 81 9.47 6.13 45.73
N LYS A 82 9.44 7.46 45.78
CA LYS A 82 10.67 8.27 45.80
C LYS A 82 11.07 8.54 47.26
N PRO A 83 12.10 7.86 47.81
CA PRO A 83 12.55 8.14 49.16
C PRO A 83 13.20 9.52 49.26
N GLN A 84 13.28 10.07 50.47
CA GLN A 84 13.99 11.35 50.69
C GLN A 84 15.49 11.22 50.38
N PRO A 85 16.07 12.09 49.54
CA PRO A 85 17.49 12.02 49.20
C PRO A 85 18.40 12.07 50.43
N GLY A 86 19.44 11.22 50.46
CA GLY A 86 20.48 11.24 51.50
C GLY A 86 20.26 10.32 52.71
N HIS A 87 19.18 9.54 52.74
CA HIS A 87 18.89 8.55 53.79
C HIS A 87 19.37 7.15 53.37
N LEU A 88 19.58 6.27 54.36
CA LEU A 88 19.96 4.87 54.13
C LEU A 88 18.81 4.11 53.47
N PRO A 89 19.09 3.06 52.67
CA PRO A 89 18.03 2.20 52.16
C PRO A 89 17.27 1.57 53.32
N ALA A 90 15.94 1.50 53.19
CA ALA A 90 15.11 0.81 54.16
C ALA A 90 15.39 -0.69 54.11
N ILE A 91 15.53 -1.32 55.27
CA ILE A 91 15.95 -2.72 55.37
C ILE A 91 14.71 -3.59 55.47
N ILE A 92 14.61 -4.58 54.57
CA ILE A 92 13.49 -5.51 54.50
C ILE A 92 14.01 -6.93 54.74
N ASN A 93 13.53 -7.57 55.81
CA ASN A 93 13.81 -8.98 56.05
C ASN A 93 12.76 -9.86 55.36
N VAL A 94 13.22 -10.89 54.66
CA VAL A 94 12.37 -11.87 53.97
C VAL A 94 12.68 -13.27 54.49
N GLY A 95 11.65 -13.94 54.99
CA GLY A 95 11.77 -15.32 55.48
C GLY A 95 10.59 -16.20 55.07
N THR A 96 10.48 -17.38 55.67
CA THR A 96 9.49 -18.39 55.26
C THR A 96 8.85 -19.15 56.41
N TYR A 97 7.65 -19.70 56.22
CA TYR A 97 7.00 -20.58 57.19
C TYR A 97 6.27 -21.75 56.51
N ASP A 98 5.88 -22.77 57.29
CA ASP A 98 5.37 -24.03 56.75
C ASP A 98 3.88 -24.00 56.37
N ASP A 99 3.10 -23.15 57.03
CA ASP A 99 1.67 -22.96 56.73
C ASP A 99 1.47 -22.26 55.38
N GLU A 100 0.27 -22.37 54.84
CA GLU A 100 -0.10 -21.77 53.58
C GLU A 100 -0.50 -20.30 53.77
N GLY A 101 -0.01 -19.41 52.90
CA GLY A 101 -0.30 -17.99 52.94
C GLY A 101 0.97 -17.14 52.81
N ALA A 102 0.84 -15.84 53.03
CA ALA A 102 1.95 -14.94 53.25
C ALA A 102 1.53 -13.87 54.28
N SER A 103 2.50 -13.20 54.88
CA SER A 103 2.24 -12.14 55.85
C SER A 103 3.34 -11.10 55.82
N GLY A 104 3.00 -9.82 55.79
CA GLY A 104 3.94 -8.71 55.85
C GLY A 104 3.52 -7.61 56.82
N GLY A 105 4.49 -6.88 57.37
CA GLY A 105 4.22 -5.81 58.32
C GLY A 105 5.44 -4.97 58.69
N SER A 106 5.16 -3.90 59.41
CA SER A 106 6.15 -3.00 60.02
C SER A 106 5.51 -2.38 61.27
N SER A 107 6.21 -2.43 62.39
CA SER A 107 5.73 -1.87 63.66
C SER A 107 5.69 -0.33 63.62
N TYR A 108 5.03 0.28 64.60
CA TYR A 108 4.99 1.74 64.75
C TYR A 108 6.30 2.29 65.33
N THR A 109 6.62 3.55 65.01
CA THR A 109 7.81 4.24 65.56
C THR A 109 7.60 4.74 66.98
N SER A 110 6.34 4.98 67.39
CA SER A 110 5.97 5.43 68.73
C SER A 110 4.61 4.86 69.17
N TYR A 111 4.31 5.00 70.47
CA TYR A 111 3.01 4.65 71.06
C TYR A 111 2.09 5.87 71.22
N ASP A 112 2.32 6.93 70.44
CA ASP A 112 1.41 8.07 70.40
C ASP A 112 0.07 7.66 69.78
N PRO A 113 -1.04 8.41 69.99
CA PRO A 113 -2.33 8.04 69.40
C PRO A 113 -2.33 7.89 67.88
N SER A 114 -1.37 8.52 67.19
CA SER A 114 -1.09 8.35 65.76
C SER A 114 0.41 8.18 65.55
N SER A 115 0.83 7.21 64.72
CA SER A 115 2.24 6.92 64.46
C SER A 115 2.47 6.33 63.07
N LEU A 116 3.62 6.62 62.48
CA LEU A 116 4.06 6.01 61.21
C LEU A 116 4.61 4.60 61.49
N THR A 117 4.56 3.73 60.48
CA THR A 117 5.35 2.49 60.54
C THR A 117 6.85 2.80 60.43
N LYS A 118 7.72 1.93 60.94
CA LYS A 118 9.17 2.10 60.82
C LYS A 118 9.62 2.20 59.37
N LEU A 119 9.00 1.42 58.47
CA LEU A 119 9.28 1.51 57.03
C LEU A 119 8.80 2.83 56.42
N GLN A 120 7.60 3.29 56.78
CA GLN A 120 7.11 4.61 56.37
C GLN A 120 8.09 5.72 56.78
N ALA A 121 8.49 5.75 58.06
CA ALA A 121 9.43 6.73 58.58
C ALA A 121 10.77 6.69 57.84
N ALA A 122 11.35 5.50 57.65
CA ALA A 122 12.61 5.33 56.93
C ALA A 122 12.56 5.86 55.49
N LEU A 123 11.49 5.58 54.74
CA LEU A 123 11.33 6.06 53.36
C LEU A 123 11.01 7.56 53.26
N GLN A 124 10.35 8.11 54.28
CA GLN A 124 10.02 9.53 54.37
C GLN A 124 11.14 10.39 54.97
N GLY A 125 12.26 9.79 55.38
CA GLY A 125 13.41 10.50 55.97
C GLY A 125 13.21 10.90 57.43
N GLU A 126 12.23 10.30 58.11
CA GLU A 126 11.97 10.43 59.54
C GLU A 126 12.75 9.35 60.33
N ASP A 127 12.91 9.53 61.64
CA ASP A 127 13.60 8.54 62.49
C ASP A 127 12.71 7.29 62.70
N PRO A 128 13.10 6.10 62.19
CA PRO A 128 12.32 4.88 62.37
C PRO A 128 12.46 4.28 63.78
N GLY A 129 13.30 4.84 64.65
CA GLY A 129 13.56 4.30 65.98
C GLY A 129 14.42 3.03 65.95
N GLU A 130 14.35 2.24 67.02
CA GLU A 130 15.09 0.97 67.11
C GLU A 130 14.47 -0.07 66.16
N ARG A 131 15.30 -0.74 65.35
CA ARG A 131 14.87 -1.70 64.34
C ARG A 131 14.52 -3.05 64.95
N ASP A 132 13.37 -3.58 64.58
CA ASP A 132 12.96 -4.93 64.99
C ASP A 132 13.69 -5.95 64.14
N PHE A 133 14.38 -6.89 64.80
CA PHE A 133 15.23 -7.89 64.12
C PHE A 133 16.23 -7.26 63.12
N GLY A 134 16.65 -6.02 63.38
CA GLY A 134 17.59 -5.28 62.55
C GLY A 134 17.04 -4.80 61.20
N SER A 135 15.71 -4.77 61.00
CA SER A 135 15.04 -4.27 59.80
C SER A 135 13.96 -3.21 60.08
N ASP A 136 13.53 -2.53 59.02
CA ASP A 136 12.46 -1.52 59.04
C ASP A 136 11.09 -2.13 58.69
N ALA A 137 11.07 -3.26 57.97
CA ALA A 137 9.90 -4.11 57.77
C ALA A 137 10.30 -5.57 57.59
N GLN A 138 9.31 -6.46 57.66
CA GLN A 138 9.48 -7.89 57.44
C GLN A 138 8.29 -8.44 56.65
N PHE A 139 8.53 -9.44 55.80
CA PHE A 139 7.45 -10.32 55.34
C PHE A 139 7.92 -11.76 55.20
N ALA A 140 6.97 -12.68 55.30
CA ALA A 140 7.22 -14.11 55.31
C ALA A 140 6.35 -14.83 54.27
N LEU A 141 6.94 -15.81 53.59
CA LEU A 141 6.26 -16.62 52.59
C LEU A 141 5.95 -18.02 53.13
N GLY A 142 4.68 -18.39 53.10
CA GLY A 142 4.21 -19.74 53.37
C GLY A 142 4.41 -20.69 52.18
N LYS A 143 4.04 -21.96 52.35
CA LYS A 143 4.07 -22.94 51.26
C LYS A 143 2.84 -22.82 50.38
N MET A 144 3.02 -22.24 49.19
CA MET A 144 1.99 -22.11 48.16
C MET A 144 2.45 -22.73 46.82
N PRO A 145 1.53 -23.12 45.93
CA PRO A 145 1.87 -23.58 44.59
C PRO A 145 2.31 -22.39 43.72
N PHE A 146 3.52 -21.88 43.98
CA PHE A 146 4.08 -20.77 43.24
C PHE A 146 4.42 -21.18 41.80
N GLU A 147 4.12 -20.28 40.87
CA GLU A 147 4.40 -20.51 39.46
C GLU A 147 5.92 -20.67 39.18
N THR A 148 6.25 -21.54 38.22
CA THR A 148 7.64 -21.87 37.85
C THR A 148 8.13 -21.17 36.58
N ILE A 149 7.29 -20.32 35.97
CA ILE A 149 7.67 -19.53 34.79
C ILE A 149 8.61 -18.37 35.18
N PRO A 150 9.58 -17.98 34.32
CA PRO A 150 10.43 -16.81 34.56
C PRO A 150 9.60 -15.54 34.78
N TYR A 151 10.10 -14.67 35.66
CA TYR A 151 9.45 -13.38 35.91
C TYR A 151 9.44 -12.54 34.63
N MET A 152 8.27 -11.99 34.30
CA MET A 152 8.12 -11.01 33.24
C MET A 152 7.03 -10.04 33.68
N PRO A 153 7.31 -8.72 33.75
CA PRO A 153 6.30 -7.75 34.13
C PRO A 153 5.05 -7.87 33.24
N SER A 154 3.88 -7.81 33.85
CA SER A 154 2.59 -7.98 33.19
C SER A 154 1.52 -7.22 33.96
N GLN A 155 0.50 -6.71 33.28
CA GLN A 155 -0.71 -6.15 33.92
C GLN A 155 -1.68 -7.24 34.44
N LEU A 156 -1.51 -8.48 33.95
CA LEU A 156 -2.31 -9.65 34.29
C LEU A 156 -1.41 -10.82 34.76
N PRO A 157 -1.88 -11.68 35.67
CA PRO A 157 -1.17 -12.89 36.06
C PRO A 157 -1.02 -13.87 34.89
N ARG A 158 0.19 -14.39 34.70
CA ARG A 158 0.56 -15.17 33.49
C ARG A 158 0.43 -16.68 33.63
N SER A 159 0.37 -17.19 34.86
CA SER A 159 0.26 -18.61 35.17
C SER A 159 -1.06 -18.93 35.85
N SER A 160 -1.50 -20.19 35.77
CA SER A 160 -2.61 -20.71 36.57
C SER A 160 -2.25 -20.96 38.04
N ASP A 161 -0.96 -20.89 38.37
CA ASP A 161 -0.39 -21.05 39.71
C ASP A 161 -0.27 -19.69 40.43
N THR A 162 0.05 -19.68 41.73
CA THR A 162 0.15 -18.44 42.52
C THR A 162 1.30 -17.54 42.02
N ASP A 163 1.01 -16.27 41.75
CA ASP A 163 1.98 -15.27 41.29
C ASP A 163 2.80 -14.72 42.47
N LEU A 164 4.04 -15.21 42.61
CA LEU A 164 4.90 -14.86 43.74
C LEU A 164 5.31 -13.37 43.74
N ALA A 165 5.51 -12.76 42.56
CA ALA A 165 5.90 -11.36 42.52
C ALA A 165 4.74 -10.46 42.97
N ALA A 166 3.52 -10.77 42.53
CA ALA A 166 2.31 -10.09 42.99
C ALA A 166 2.10 -10.26 44.51
N VAL A 167 2.29 -11.47 45.04
CA VAL A 167 2.21 -11.73 46.50
C VAL A 167 3.27 -10.93 47.26
N ALA A 168 4.55 -10.96 46.85
CA ALA A 168 5.58 -10.18 47.53
C ALA A 168 5.33 -8.66 47.45
N PHE A 169 4.77 -8.18 46.34
CA PHE A 169 4.36 -6.78 46.19
C PHE A 169 3.20 -6.42 47.14
N HIS A 170 2.23 -7.32 47.27
CA HIS A 170 1.10 -7.24 48.20
C HIS A 170 1.60 -7.16 49.66
N GLU A 171 2.39 -8.13 50.11
CA GLU A 171 2.81 -8.22 51.52
C GLU A 171 3.63 -7.02 51.99
N LEU A 172 4.50 -6.48 51.13
CA LEU A 172 5.28 -5.30 51.50
C LEU A 172 4.39 -4.05 51.66
N ALA A 173 3.22 -4.00 51.00
CA ALA A 173 2.30 -2.88 51.13
C ALA A 173 1.74 -2.73 52.55
N HIS A 174 1.54 -3.83 53.27
CA HIS A 174 1.21 -3.80 54.70
C HIS A 174 2.33 -3.16 55.53
N GLY A 175 3.60 -3.45 55.20
CA GLY A 175 4.75 -2.76 55.79
C GLY A 175 4.79 -1.26 55.46
N LEU A 176 4.33 -0.87 54.27
CA LEU A 176 4.13 0.53 53.88
C LEU A 176 2.93 1.19 54.61
N GLY A 177 2.30 0.47 55.53
CA GLY A 177 1.31 0.98 56.48
C GLY A 177 -0.14 0.88 56.02
N ILE A 178 -0.44 0.07 54.99
CA ILE A 178 -1.82 -0.35 54.69
C ILE A 178 -2.25 -1.37 55.73
N LEU A 179 -2.59 -0.88 56.93
CA LEU A 179 -2.96 -1.67 58.09
C LEU A 179 -4.02 -0.90 58.88
N SER A 180 -5.12 -1.56 59.24
CA SER A 180 -6.20 -0.94 60.02
C SER A 180 -5.84 -0.74 61.50
N GLY A 181 -4.89 -1.53 62.02
CA GLY A 181 -4.54 -1.54 63.45
C GLY A 181 -5.72 -1.95 64.33
N ILE A 182 -6.58 -2.85 63.82
CA ILE A 182 -7.75 -3.36 64.51
C ILE A 182 -7.43 -4.76 65.03
N ASP A 183 -7.72 -5.01 66.31
CA ASP A 183 -7.55 -6.30 66.97
C ASP A 183 -8.75 -6.65 67.87
N ASP A 184 -8.92 -7.93 68.16
CA ASP A 184 -9.90 -8.42 69.14
C ASP A 184 -9.40 -8.17 70.58
N TRP A 185 -10.09 -7.31 71.36
CA TRP A 185 -9.64 -6.94 72.71
C TRP A 185 -10.15 -7.82 73.85
N ASN A 186 -11.38 -8.34 73.75
CA ASN A 186 -12.01 -9.08 74.85
C ASN A 186 -12.13 -10.57 74.53
N ASP A 187 -12.83 -10.87 73.44
CA ASP A 187 -13.12 -12.20 72.93
C ASP A 187 -13.07 -12.18 71.39
N LYS A 188 -13.17 -13.35 70.76
CA LYS A 188 -13.25 -13.44 69.30
C LYS A 188 -14.38 -12.57 68.71
N ALA A 189 -14.09 -11.88 67.60
CA ALA A 189 -15.01 -10.98 66.91
C ALA A 189 -15.48 -9.79 67.76
N THR A 190 -14.60 -9.25 68.61
CA THR A 190 -14.77 -7.97 69.31
C THR A 190 -13.72 -6.96 68.84
N PRO A 191 -13.76 -6.50 67.57
CA PRO A 191 -12.73 -5.65 67.00
C PRO A 191 -12.70 -4.24 67.59
N TYR A 192 -11.51 -3.75 67.92
CA TYR A 192 -11.24 -2.36 68.32
C TYR A 192 -10.04 -1.83 67.54
N PHE A 193 -10.10 -0.55 67.15
CA PHE A 193 -8.88 0.17 66.80
C PHE A 193 -7.93 0.20 68.00
N GLY A 194 -6.66 -0.06 67.76
CA GLY A 194 -5.60 0.03 68.76
C GLY A 194 -5.49 1.40 69.43
N PRO A 195 -4.74 1.51 70.53
CA PRO A 195 -4.46 2.79 71.20
C PRO A 195 -3.60 3.74 70.33
N THR A 196 -2.91 3.18 69.34
CA THR A 196 -2.16 3.89 68.29
C THR A 196 -2.73 3.45 66.96
N ILE A 197 -3.03 4.40 66.07
CA ILE A 197 -3.48 4.12 64.70
C ILE A 197 -2.45 4.65 63.68
N GLY A 198 -2.31 3.95 62.56
CA GLY A 198 -1.43 4.37 61.46
C GLY A 198 -2.13 5.26 60.44
N SER A 199 -1.37 5.80 59.49
CA SER A 199 -1.87 6.70 58.44
C SER A 199 -3.03 6.12 57.63
N TRP A 200 -3.08 4.79 57.41
CA TRP A 200 -4.21 4.14 56.74
C TRP A 200 -5.51 4.30 57.52
N ALA A 201 -5.48 3.88 58.79
CA ALA A 201 -6.61 3.95 59.70
C ALA A 201 -7.16 5.37 59.83
N GLU A 202 -6.31 6.41 59.95
CA GLU A 202 -6.74 7.82 60.04
C GLU A 202 -7.66 8.29 58.89
N HIS A 203 -7.47 7.71 57.71
CA HIS A 203 -8.23 8.04 56.51
C HIS A 203 -9.48 7.16 56.33
N LEU A 204 -9.68 6.14 57.18
CA LEU A 204 -10.88 5.32 57.15
C LEU A 204 -12.12 6.09 57.59
N ARG A 205 -13.22 5.80 56.90
CA ARG A 205 -14.55 6.34 57.13
C ARG A 205 -15.54 5.19 57.20
N ASP A 206 -16.46 5.28 58.15
CA ASP A 206 -17.51 4.28 58.37
C ASP A 206 -18.69 4.46 57.39
N ASP A 207 -19.74 3.65 57.51
CA ASP A 207 -20.94 3.68 56.66
C ASP A 207 -21.66 5.05 56.64
N ASN A 208 -21.33 5.93 57.58
CA ASN A 208 -21.92 7.25 57.78
C ASN A 208 -20.92 8.38 57.53
N GLY A 209 -19.73 8.07 57.01
CA GLY A 209 -18.67 9.03 56.73
C GLY A 209 -17.93 9.55 57.97
N ARG A 210 -18.04 8.87 59.12
CA ARG A 210 -17.35 9.27 60.36
C ARG A 210 -15.91 8.75 60.36
N PRO A 211 -14.92 9.53 60.82
CA PRO A 211 -13.53 9.11 60.88
C PRO A 211 -13.30 8.10 62.01
N SER A 212 -12.33 7.21 61.80
CA SER A 212 -11.78 6.32 62.84
C SER A 212 -11.10 7.12 63.95
N ARG A 213 -10.96 6.49 65.13
CA ARG A 213 -10.24 7.04 66.28
C ARG A 213 -9.52 5.92 67.04
N PRO A 214 -8.44 6.24 67.76
CA PRO A 214 -7.78 5.27 68.64
C PRO A 214 -8.71 4.73 69.72
N SER A 215 -8.54 3.45 70.07
CA SER A 215 -9.36 2.74 71.09
C SER A 215 -10.86 2.70 70.81
N GLN A 216 -11.27 2.89 69.55
CA GLN A 216 -12.68 2.92 69.15
C GLN A 216 -13.17 1.50 68.84
N ALA A 217 -14.33 1.12 69.40
CA ALA A 217 -14.99 -0.14 69.05
C ALA A 217 -15.45 -0.12 67.59
N VAL A 218 -15.43 -1.28 66.92
CA VAL A 218 -15.97 -1.43 65.56
C VAL A 218 -17.26 -2.24 65.61
N LEU A 219 -18.33 -1.71 65.01
CA LEU A 219 -19.60 -2.40 64.85
C LEU A 219 -19.69 -2.97 63.44
N CYS A 220 -19.92 -4.27 63.34
CA CYS A 220 -20.18 -4.96 62.08
C CYS A 220 -21.27 -6.02 62.25
N SER A 221 -21.82 -6.52 61.14
CA SER A 221 -22.94 -7.47 61.15
C SER A 221 -22.59 -8.84 61.76
N LYS A 222 -21.29 -9.18 61.85
CA LYS A 222 -20.76 -10.43 62.42
C LYS A 222 -19.92 -10.20 63.69
N CYS A 223 -19.92 -8.98 64.23
CA CYS A 223 -19.18 -8.59 65.42
C CYS A 223 -20.00 -8.81 66.69
N ASN A 224 -19.33 -9.13 67.78
CA ASN A 224 -19.90 -9.35 69.12
C ASN A 224 -19.82 -8.09 70.02
N ASN A 225 -19.31 -6.96 69.51
CA ASN A 225 -19.27 -5.71 70.27
C ASN A 225 -20.68 -5.22 70.63
N PRO A 226 -20.91 -4.74 71.88
CA PRO A 226 -22.17 -4.11 72.23
C PRO A 226 -22.36 -2.83 71.41
N TYR A 227 -23.62 -2.48 71.13
CA TYR A 227 -23.90 -1.23 70.43
C TYR A 227 -23.40 -0.01 71.22
N ASP A 228 -22.59 0.81 70.55
CA ASP A 228 -22.08 2.08 71.03
C ASP A 228 -22.30 3.15 69.93
N PRO A 229 -22.99 4.27 70.21
CA PRO A 229 -23.24 5.32 69.23
C PRO A 229 -21.98 6.05 68.74
N ASP A 230 -20.87 5.96 69.47
CA ASP A 230 -19.57 6.55 69.14
C ASP A 230 -18.60 5.55 68.47
N ALA A 231 -19.02 4.29 68.29
CA ALA A 231 -18.24 3.27 67.58
C ALA A 231 -18.13 3.56 66.07
N PHE A 232 -17.14 2.94 65.44
CA PHE A 232 -16.96 2.94 63.99
C PHE A 232 -17.95 1.95 63.37
N ASP A 233 -18.97 2.45 62.67
CA ASP A 233 -20.12 1.63 62.25
C ASP A 233 -20.02 1.21 60.79
N VAL A 234 -19.64 -0.05 60.56
CA VAL A 234 -19.55 -0.71 59.25
C VAL A 234 -20.50 -1.89 59.15
N ARG A 235 -21.68 -1.80 59.79
CA ARG A 235 -22.68 -2.88 59.75
C ARG A 235 -23.29 -3.12 58.36
N LYS A 236 -23.19 -2.14 57.45
CA LYS A 236 -23.55 -2.28 56.03
C LYS A 236 -22.38 -2.74 55.17
N ASP A 237 -21.17 -2.80 55.75
CA ASP A 237 -19.94 -3.16 55.06
C ASP A 237 -19.62 -2.21 53.89
N GLN A 238 -19.78 -0.90 54.12
CA GLN A 238 -19.55 0.16 53.14
C GLN A 238 -18.49 1.14 53.63
N GLY A 239 -17.49 0.64 54.38
CA GLY A 239 -16.34 1.41 54.80
C GLY A 239 -15.51 1.89 53.60
N TYR A 240 -14.77 2.98 53.77
CA TYR A 240 -13.89 3.48 52.72
C TYR A 240 -12.71 4.29 53.27
N PHE A 241 -11.59 4.25 52.56
CA PHE A 241 -10.47 5.16 52.71
C PHE A 241 -10.75 6.45 51.92
N ALA A 242 -10.60 7.61 52.57
CA ALA A 242 -10.83 8.91 51.95
C ALA A 242 -9.66 9.87 52.16
N GLY A 243 -9.22 10.53 51.09
CA GLY A 243 -8.20 11.58 51.12
C GLY A 243 -8.27 12.48 49.89
N ASP A 244 -7.52 13.58 49.90
CA ASP A 244 -7.58 14.61 48.85
C ASP A 244 -7.10 14.05 47.50
N ARG A 245 -6.07 13.21 47.51
CA ARG A 245 -5.53 12.57 46.30
C ARG A 245 -6.44 11.49 45.77
N VAL A 246 -7.06 10.69 46.64
CA VAL A 246 -8.09 9.72 46.24
C VAL A 246 -9.28 10.44 45.58
N ASN A 247 -9.76 11.53 46.19
CA ASN A 247 -10.85 12.32 45.64
C ASN A 247 -10.51 12.93 44.25
N GLU A 248 -9.26 13.35 44.05
CA GLU A 248 -8.74 13.84 42.76
C GLU A 248 -8.87 12.77 41.65
N VAL A 249 -8.59 11.51 41.97
CA VAL A 249 -8.61 10.39 41.00
C VAL A 249 -10.03 9.86 40.75
N LEU A 250 -10.84 9.72 41.80
CA LEU A 250 -12.18 9.15 41.68
C LEU A 250 -13.18 10.14 41.05
N VAL A 251 -12.96 11.45 41.18
CA VAL A 251 -13.83 12.51 40.62
C VAL A 251 -15.32 12.29 40.95
N GLY A 252 -15.58 11.87 42.19
CA GLY A 252 -16.94 11.60 42.68
C GLY A 252 -17.59 10.32 42.16
N ALA A 253 -16.85 9.42 41.51
CA ALA A 253 -17.34 8.09 41.14
C ALA A 253 -17.74 7.26 42.35
N MET A 254 -17.01 7.40 43.45
CA MET A 254 -17.21 6.69 44.72
C MET A 254 -16.85 7.64 45.88
N PRO A 255 -17.31 7.39 47.12
CA PRO A 255 -16.98 8.22 48.28
C PRO A 255 -15.49 8.12 48.71
N GLY A 256 -14.78 7.09 48.26
CA GLY A 256 -13.37 6.81 48.52
C GLY A 256 -12.99 5.43 47.98
N VAL A 257 -11.77 4.96 48.29
CA VAL A 257 -11.36 3.58 48.01
C VAL A 257 -12.10 2.67 49.00
N PRO A 258 -12.92 1.71 48.55
CA PRO A 258 -13.70 0.87 49.45
C PRO A 258 -12.80 0.01 50.34
N VAL A 259 -13.25 -0.25 51.57
CA VAL A 259 -12.68 -1.24 52.49
C VAL A 259 -13.82 -2.03 53.11
N ASN A 260 -13.63 -3.33 53.28
CA ASN A 260 -14.64 -4.18 53.87
C ASN A 260 -14.12 -4.76 55.19
N ILE A 261 -15.04 -5.06 56.10
CA ILE A 261 -14.77 -5.83 57.30
C ILE A 261 -15.18 -7.30 57.13
N LEU A 262 -15.95 -7.62 56.09
CA LEU A 262 -16.31 -8.99 55.75
C LEU A 262 -15.54 -9.45 54.51
N ALA A 263 -15.19 -10.73 54.51
CA ALA A 263 -14.77 -11.42 53.31
C ALA A 263 -15.98 -12.06 52.63
N HIS A 264 -16.21 -11.70 51.36
CA HIS A 264 -17.27 -12.26 50.54
C HIS A 264 -16.73 -13.42 49.70
N THR A 265 -17.24 -14.62 49.95
CA THR A 265 -16.88 -15.81 49.17
C THR A 265 -18.13 -16.53 48.71
N PHE A 266 -17.97 -17.41 47.72
CA PHE A 266 -19.06 -18.29 47.30
C PHE A 266 -19.61 -19.18 48.44
N ALA A 267 -18.78 -19.49 49.45
CA ALA A 267 -19.19 -20.25 50.63
C ALA A 267 -19.99 -19.41 51.66
N GLY A 268 -20.15 -18.11 51.43
CA GLY A 268 -20.86 -17.16 52.28
C GLY A 268 -19.93 -16.13 52.93
N ASP A 269 -20.55 -15.11 53.55
CA ASP A 269 -19.85 -14.01 54.19
C ASP A 269 -19.35 -14.39 55.60
N PHE A 270 -18.07 -14.12 55.87
CA PHE A 270 -17.49 -14.27 57.20
C PHE A 270 -16.72 -13.01 57.60
N LEU A 271 -16.53 -12.85 58.92
CA LEU A 271 -15.71 -11.76 59.46
C LEU A 271 -14.27 -12.00 59.06
N ASP A 272 -13.70 -11.05 58.36
CA ASP A 272 -12.30 -11.11 57.95
C ASP A 272 -11.39 -10.81 59.16
N PRO A 273 -10.43 -11.69 59.52
CA PRO A 273 -9.55 -11.47 60.66
C PRO A 273 -8.52 -10.35 60.46
N ASP A 274 -8.25 -9.92 59.22
CA ASP A 274 -7.37 -8.78 58.92
C ASP A 274 -8.16 -7.45 58.90
N TYR A 275 -9.49 -7.53 59.05
CA TYR A 275 -10.44 -6.43 59.08
C TYR A 275 -10.29 -5.48 57.88
N MET A 276 -10.29 -4.17 58.10
CA MET A 276 -10.24 -3.17 57.01
C MET A 276 -8.80 -2.85 56.57
N SER A 277 -7.91 -3.85 56.55
CA SER A 277 -6.49 -3.69 56.20
C SER A 277 -6.20 -3.85 54.70
N HIS A 278 -7.24 -3.85 53.87
CA HIS A 278 -7.19 -4.09 52.43
C HIS A 278 -8.10 -3.12 51.68
N SER A 279 -7.72 -2.79 50.44
CA SER A 279 -8.57 -2.02 49.53
C SER A 279 -9.43 -2.96 48.70
N GLU A 280 -10.73 -2.72 48.71
CA GLU A 280 -11.73 -3.59 48.08
C GLU A 280 -12.17 -3.09 46.71
N LEU A 281 -11.24 -2.44 45.98
CA LEU A 281 -11.48 -2.17 44.56
C LEU A 281 -11.63 -3.49 43.83
N LYS A 282 -12.56 -3.53 42.88
CA LYS A 282 -12.96 -4.76 42.20
C LYS A 282 -11.75 -5.45 41.53
N ASN A 283 -11.56 -6.73 41.85
CA ASN A 283 -10.46 -7.61 41.41
C ASN A 283 -9.04 -7.09 41.76
N SER A 284 -8.91 -6.11 42.65
CA SER A 284 -7.62 -5.50 42.99
C SER A 284 -6.65 -6.51 43.62
N LEU A 285 -5.36 -6.29 43.39
CA LEU A 285 -4.28 -6.99 44.06
C LEU A 285 -4.42 -6.97 45.59
N MET A 286 -4.85 -5.83 46.14
CA MET A 286 -4.90 -5.55 47.58
C MET A 286 -6.30 -5.78 48.20
N SER A 287 -7.16 -6.53 47.53
CA SER A 287 -8.50 -6.90 48.00
C SER A 287 -8.54 -8.29 48.64
N HIS A 288 -9.60 -8.61 49.38
CA HIS A 288 -9.87 -9.98 49.85
C HIS A 288 -10.57 -10.88 48.81
N GLN A 289 -10.88 -10.35 47.64
CA GLN A 289 -11.68 -11.04 46.63
C GLN A 289 -11.04 -12.36 46.20
N SER A 290 -11.87 -13.38 45.95
CA SER A 290 -11.39 -14.72 45.57
C SER A 290 -10.78 -14.73 44.15
N TYR A 291 -11.17 -13.79 43.29
CA TYR A 291 -10.57 -13.54 41.98
C TYR A 291 -9.86 -12.18 41.95
N ARG A 292 -8.57 -12.18 41.62
CA ARG A 292 -7.76 -10.96 41.49
C ARG A 292 -6.88 -11.08 40.26
N ASN A 293 -7.07 -10.18 39.30
CA ASN A 293 -6.36 -10.19 38.02
C ASN A 293 -5.47 -8.95 37.83
N TYR A 294 -5.28 -8.16 38.88
CA TYR A 294 -4.28 -7.11 38.92
C TYR A 294 -3.01 -7.63 39.58
N THR A 295 -1.87 -7.36 38.97
CA THR A 295 -0.52 -7.68 39.49
C THR A 295 0.15 -6.46 40.15
N ASN A 296 -0.51 -5.32 40.13
CA ASN A 296 -0.08 -4.04 40.70
C ASN A 296 -1.26 -3.26 41.28
N PHE A 297 -0.96 -2.12 41.92
CA PHE A 297 -1.96 -1.21 42.48
C PHE A 297 -2.57 -0.33 41.42
N MET A 298 -3.88 -0.11 41.52
CA MET A 298 -4.63 0.85 40.69
C MET A 298 -4.25 2.29 41.03
N GLU A 299 -4.57 3.24 40.14
CA GLU A 299 -4.25 4.66 40.37
C GLU A 299 -4.82 5.19 41.70
N ALA A 300 -6.03 4.79 42.08
CA ALA A 300 -6.67 5.23 43.32
C ALA A 300 -5.97 4.67 44.57
N GLU A 301 -5.37 3.49 44.50
CA GLU A 301 -4.59 2.90 45.60
C GLU A 301 -3.22 3.57 45.75
N LEU A 302 -2.58 3.92 44.63
CA LEU A 302 -1.39 4.78 44.67
C LEU A 302 -1.70 6.19 45.19
N ALA A 303 -2.91 6.71 44.92
CA ALA A 303 -3.36 7.97 45.50
C ALA A 303 -3.58 7.87 47.02
N ALA A 304 -4.10 6.74 47.52
CA ALA A 304 -4.21 6.49 48.96
C ALA A 304 -2.84 6.52 49.65
N LEU A 305 -1.81 5.91 49.04
CA LEU A 305 -0.43 6.01 49.55
C LEU A 305 0.08 7.46 49.58
N GLN A 306 -0.30 8.31 48.64
CA GLN A 306 0.08 9.73 48.69
C GLN A 306 -0.64 10.51 49.78
N ASP A 307 -1.91 10.19 50.04
CA ASP A 307 -2.64 10.75 51.19
C ASP A 307 -2.01 10.28 52.52
N MET A 308 -1.41 9.09 52.56
CA MET A 308 -0.60 8.61 53.69
C MET A 308 0.80 9.25 53.81
N GLY A 309 1.19 10.13 52.87
CA GLY A 309 2.43 10.92 52.94
C GLY A 309 3.54 10.52 51.96
N TYR A 310 3.35 9.50 51.12
CA TYR A 310 4.38 9.09 50.16
C TYR A 310 4.53 10.06 48.98
N THR A 311 5.77 10.20 48.49
CA THR A 311 6.05 10.96 47.25
C THR A 311 6.01 10.03 46.03
N ILE A 312 4.96 10.14 45.23
CA ILE A 312 4.71 9.31 44.03
C ILE A 312 4.39 10.20 42.83
N ASP A 313 5.02 9.96 41.67
CA ASP A 313 4.59 10.54 40.39
C ASP A 313 3.58 9.60 39.73
N ARG A 314 2.30 9.63 40.18
CA ARG A 314 1.25 8.74 39.64
C ARG A 314 1.15 8.81 38.13
N ARG A 315 1.36 10.00 37.54
CA ARG A 315 1.25 10.23 36.10
C ARG A 315 2.38 9.57 35.30
N ASN A 316 3.44 9.08 35.95
CA ASN A 316 4.41 8.20 35.34
C ASN A 316 3.86 6.78 35.09
N PHE A 317 2.92 6.33 35.92
CA PHE A 317 2.35 4.97 35.91
C PHE A 317 0.94 4.92 35.31
N TYR A 318 0.16 5.98 35.44
CA TYR A 318 -1.21 6.09 34.92
C TYR A 318 -1.38 7.40 34.16
N GLY A 319 -1.64 7.33 32.85
CA GLY A 319 -1.93 8.53 32.06
C GLY A 319 -3.25 9.16 32.48
N TYR A 320 -4.33 8.40 32.39
CA TYR A 320 -5.67 8.80 32.77
C TYR A 320 -6.51 7.58 33.22
N SER A 321 -7.37 7.75 34.23
CA SER A 321 -8.22 6.67 34.75
C SER A 321 -9.67 7.13 34.87
N ILE A 322 -10.61 6.25 34.54
CA ILE A 322 -12.07 6.51 34.55
C ILE A 322 -12.73 5.48 35.47
N TYR A 323 -13.04 5.89 36.71
CA TYR A 323 -13.67 5.03 37.71
C TYR A 323 -15.20 5.06 37.68
N GLY A 324 -15.80 6.14 37.20
CA GLY A 324 -17.26 6.30 37.22
C GLY A 324 -17.93 5.65 36.02
N ASP A 325 -19.16 5.17 36.23
CA ASP A 325 -19.99 4.56 35.18
C ASP A 325 -20.69 5.62 34.30
N GLY A 326 -21.20 5.18 33.15
CA GLY A 326 -22.11 5.98 32.32
C GLY A 326 -21.46 7.19 31.67
N LYS A 327 -20.13 7.18 31.45
CA LYS A 327 -19.39 8.35 30.96
C LYS A 327 -19.33 8.37 29.46
N THR A 328 -19.58 9.52 28.85
CA THR A 328 -19.25 9.78 27.44
C THR A 328 -18.13 10.80 27.40
N LEU A 329 -16.95 10.43 26.90
CA LEU A 329 -15.79 11.33 26.88
C LEU A 329 -14.87 11.13 25.68
N VAL A 330 -14.25 12.23 25.26
CA VAL A 330 -13.11 12.21 24.34
C VAL A 330 -11.85 12.41 25.18
N ASN A 331 -10.97 11.42 25.18
CA ASN A 331 -9.73 11.47 25.93
C ASN A 331 -8.61 12.16 25.13
N ASP A 332 -8.26 13.37 25.58
CA ASP A 332 -7.14 14.18 25.09
C ASP A 332 -5.86 14.04 25.91
N HIS A 333 -5.90 13.21 26.96
CA HIS A 333 -4.73 12.94 27.78
C HIS A 333 -3.84 11.92 27.06
N GLY A 334 -2.65 12.37 26.66
CA GLY A 334 -1.61 11.49 26.12
C GLY A 334 -0.75 10.89 27.24
N PHE A 335 -0.06 9.80 26.94
CA PHE A 335 0.83 9.12 27.88
C PHE A 335 2.23 9.02 27.27
N PHE A 336 3.20 9.63 27.94
CA PHE A 336 4.57 9.80 27.44
C PHE A 336 5.59 9.70 28.57
N LEU A 337 6.87 9.80 28.21
CA LEU A 337 7.96 9.96 29.17
C LEU A 337 7.74 11.19 30.07
N ARG A 338 7.93 11.02 31.38
CA ARG A 338 7.97 12.14 32.33
C ARG A 338 9.34 12.83 32.30
N ASN A 339 9.37 14.15 32.50
CA ASN A 339 10.64 14.85 32.76
C ASN A 339 11.28 14.37 34.07
N THR A 340 12.56 14.70 34.27
CA THR A 340 13.32 14.29 35.46
C THR A 340 12.64 14.71 36.76
N GLU A 341 11.97 15.87 36.77
CA GLU A 341 11.25 16.38 37.94
C GLU A 341 9.91 15.65 38.19
N GLY A 342 9.40 14.89 37.23
CA GLY A 342 8.10 14.19 37.33
C GLY A 342 6.90 15.13 37.35
N THR A 343 6.99 16.27 36.67
CA THR A 343 5.95 17.32 36.66
C THR A 343 5.23 17.46 35.33
N ALA A 344 5.84 17.03 34.22
CA ALA A 344 5.27 17.16 32.88
C ALA A 344 5.67 15.99 31.96
N TYR A 345 4.83 15.74 30.95
CA TYR A 345 5.16 14.83 29.86
C TYR A 345 6.11 15.48 28.84
N ILE A 346 6.91 14.65 28.18
CA ILE A 346 7.70 14.99 27.00
C ILE A 346 6.98 14.38 25.79
N PRO A 347 6.13 15.13 25.07
CA PRO A 347 5.27 14.58 24.03
C PRO A 347 6.05 13.81 22.95
N GLY A 348 5.50 12.68 22.52
CA GLY A 348 6.08 11.83 21.48
C GLY A 348 7.26 10.96 21.94
N ARG A 349 7.68 11.04 23.21
CA ARG A 349 8.68 10.13 23.79
C ARG A 349 7.99 9.04 24.60
N TYR A 350 8.45 7.81 24.43
CA TYR A 350 7.89 6.64 25.11
C TYR A 350 8.11 6.72 26.61
N ASN A 351 7.05 6.49 27.38
CA ASN A 351 7.12 6.21 28.80
C ASN A 351 7.91 4.90 29.03
N ILE A 352 8.73 4.84 30.07
CA ILE A 352 9.59 3.69 30.37
C ILE A 352 9.25 3.01 31.71
N ALA A 353 8.14 3.41 32.34
CA ALA A 353 7.74 2.85 33.62
C ALA A 353 7.33 1.39 33.47
N THR A 354 7.82 0.49 34.32
CA THR A 354 7.77 -0.97 34.12
C THR A 354 6.37 -1.49 33.79
N LEU A 355 5.36 -1.01 34.51
CA LEU A 355 3.94 -1.33 34.32
C LEU A 355 3.11 -0.08 33.98
N GLY A 356 3.68 0.89 33.26
CA GLY A 356 2.98 2.11 32.88
C GLY A 356 1.75 1.83 32.01
N LEU A 357 0.60 2.37 32.41
CA LEU A 357 -0.70 2.25 31.76
C LEU A 357 -1.17 3.62 31.23
N GLY A 358 -1.41 3.71 29.92
CA GLY A 358 -1.82 4.97 29.29
C GLY A 358 -3.24 5.41 29.68
N LEU A 359 -4.21 4.52 29.55
CA LEU A 359 -5.61 4.75 29.88
C LEU A 359 -6.19 3.55 30.65
N HIS A 360 -6.85 3.81 31.77
CA HIS A 360 -7.62 2.82 32.52
C HIS A 360 -9.11 3.15 32.49
N ILE A 361 -9.94 2.26 31.97
CA ILE A 361 -11.40 2.34 32.06
C ILE A 361 -11.83 1.29 33.08
N HIS A 362 -12.15 1.72 34.29
CA HIS A 362 -12.54 0.83 35.39
C HIS A 362 -14.07 0.71 35.54
N GLY A 363 -14.79 1.82 35.30
CA GLY A 363 -16.26 1.85 35.34
C GLY A 363 -16.92 1.13 34.16
N SER A 364 -18.25 1.07 34.20
CA SER A 364 -19.12 0.38 33.22
C SER A 364 -19.94 1.39 32.40
N HIS A 365 -20.61 0.92 31.34
CA HIS A 365 -21.58 1.71 30.54
C HIS A 365 -20.99 3.00 29.94
N SER A 366 -19.70 3.01 29.61
CA SER A 366 -18.98 4.21 29.19
C SER A 366 -18.55 4.18 27.73
N GLU A 367 -18.69 5.32 27.06
CA GLU A 367 -18.29 5.59 25.69
C GLU A 367 -17.04 6.48 25.67
N VAL A 368 -15.90 5.88 25.32
CA VAL A 368 -14.58 6.52 25.41
C VAL A 368 -13.92 6.59 24.04
N VAL A 369 -13.61 7.80 23.60
CA VAL A 369 -12.90 8.05 22.34
C VAL A 369 -11.48 8.51 22.62
N GLN A 370 -10.48 7.68 22.32
CA GLN A 370 -9.07 8.05 22.43
C GLN A 370 -8.63 8.90 21.24
N ARG A 371 -8.10 10.09 21.52
CA ARG A 371 -7.58 11.02 20.51
C ARG A 371 -6.09 11.30 20.65
N ALA A 372 -5.58 11.42 21.87
CA ALA A 372 -4.15 11.64 22.11
C ALA A 372 -3.34 10.34 22.05
N ASP A 373 -2.04 10.44 21.75
CA ASP A 373 -1.16 9.27 21.67
C ASP A 373 -0.85 8.71 23.07
N LEU A 374 -0.79 7.39 23.17
CA LEU A 374 -0.39 6.64 24.35
C LEU A 374 0.86 5.82 23.99
N LEU A 375 2.03 6.27 24.44
CA LEU A 375 3.32 5.69 24.06
C LEU A 375 4.06 5.17 25.30
N THR A 376 4.20 3.86 25.41
CA THR A 376 4.93 3.19 26.47
C THR A 376 5.83 2.09 25.92
N MET A 377 6.98 1.90 26.55
CA MET A 377 7.92 0.80 26.30
C MET A 377 8.39 0.16 27.61
N GLY A 378 7.68 0.41 28.71
CA GLY A 378 7.85 -0.34 29.95
C GLY A 378 7.67 -1.83 29.73
N ALA A 379 8.47 -2.66 30.40
CA ALA A 379 8.56 -4.09 30.11
C ALA A 379 7.19 -4.82 30.10
N GLY A 380 6.26 -4.44 30.97
CA GLY A 380 4.86 -4.91 30.98
C GLY A 380 3.86 -3.75 30.87
N GLY A 381 4.25 -2.67 30.20
CA GLY A 381 3.42 -1.49 30.00
C GLY A 381 2.25 -1.78 29.05
N ALA A 382 1.16 -1.03 29.24
CA ALA A 382 -0.03 -1.15 28.41
C ALA A 382 -0.51 0.22 27.92
N GLY A 383 -1.05 0.26 26.71
CA GLY A 383 -1.68 1.47 26.18
C GLY A 383 -3.01 1.74 26.88
N VAL A 384 -3.92 0.77 26.83
CA VAL A 384 -5.28 0.88 27.40
C VAL A 384 -5.67 -0.40 28.09
N ARG A 385 -6.27 -0.32 29.27
CA ARG A 385 -6.93 -1.41 30.00
C ARG A 385 -8.40 -1.06 30.22
N ILE A 386 -9.30 -1.96 29.84
CA ILE A 386 -10.74 -1.84 30.01
C ILE A 386 -11.25 -2.97 30.90
N ASP A 387 -11.92 -2.60 31.99
CA ASP A 387 -12.69 -3.46 32.88
C ASP A 387 -14.16 -3.00 32.88
N GLY A 388 -14.99 -3.48 33.83
CA GLY A 388 -16.41 -3.14 33.92
C GLY A 388 -17.26 -3.92 32.91
N GLU A 389 -18.46 -3.47 32.59
CA GLU A 389 -19.30 -4.05 31.53
C GLU A 389 -19.82 -2.97 30.57
N ASP A 390 -20.20 -3.35 29.35
CA ASP A 390 -20.91 -2.51 28.38
C ASP A 390 -20.17 -1.19 28.10
N ASN A 391 -18.89 -1.28 27.75
CA ASN A 391 -18.05 -0.12 27.47
C ASN A 391 -17.72 -0.06 25.98
N GLY A 392 -17.98 1.07 25.34
CA GLY A 392 -17.55 1.38 23.98
C GLY A 392 -16.20 2.10 23.97
N PHE A 393 -15.21 1.55 23.27
CA PHE A 393 -13.89 2.15 23.12
C PHE A 393 -13.54 2.41 21.66
N THR A 394 -13.26 3.67 21.31
CA THR A 394 -12.90 4.08 19.95
C THR A 394 -11.51 4.69 19.88
N VAL A 395 -10.66 4.19 18.98
CA VAL A 395 -9.37 4.80 18.63
C VAL A 395 -9.50 5.56 17.32
N ARG A 396 -9.32 6.88 17.36
CA ARG A 396 -9.48 7.73 16.17
C ARG A 396 -8.37 7.54 15.12
N PRO A 397 -8.66 7.83 13.84
CA PRO A 397 -7.62 7.92 12.81
C PRO A 397 -6.53 8.91 13.21
N GLY A 398 -5.26 8.50 13.03
CA GLY A 398 -4.08 9.31 13.36
C GLY A 398 -3.61 9.22 14.82
N THR A 399 -4.35 8.53 15.69
CA THR A 399 -3.94 8.26 17.08
C THR A 399 -3.07 7.02 17.17
N ARG A 400 -1.97 7.11 17.93
CA ARG A 400 -1.02 6.02 18.17
C ARG A 400 -1.15 5.47 19.58
N ILE A 401 -1.30 4.15 19.71
CA ILE A 401 -1.27 3.44 20.99
C ILE A 401 -0.18 2.38 20.90
N TYR A 402 1.01 2.71 21.40
CA TYR A 402 2.20 1.88 21.28
C TYR A 402 2.62 1.38 22.66
N ALA A 403 2.72 0.06 22.81
CA ALA A 403 3.15 -0.63 24.02
C ALA A 403 4.30 -1.58 23.68
N ASP A 404 5.48 -1.02 23.40
CA ASP A 404 6.62 -1.75 22.82
C ASP A 404 7.54 -2.42 23.86
N GLY A 405 7.01 -2.66 25.06
CA GLY A 405 7.70 -3.46 26.09
C GLY A 405 7.76 -4.93 25.75
N ILE A 406 8.67 -5.68 26.40
CA ILE A 406 8.86 -7.13 26.16
C ILE A 406 7.57 -7.95 26.32
N ASN A 407 6.64 -7.54 27.17
CA ASN A 407 5.31 -8.11 27.37
C ASN A 407 4.22 -7.04 27.24
N GLY A 408 4.39 -6.12 26.28
CA GLY A 408 3.48 -5.00 26.11
C GLY A 408 2.08 -5.39 25.64
N ARG A 409 1.09 -4.58 26.01
CA ARG A 409 -0.31 -4.71 25.55
C ARG A 409 -0.77 -3.40 24.94
N GLY A 410 -1.12 -3.39 23.65
CA GLY A 410 -1.64 -2.17 23.01
C GLY A 410 -2.95 -1.73 23.65
N VAL A 411 -4.01 -2.51 23.43
CA VAL A 411 -5.32 -2.37 24.08
C VAL A 411 -5.71 -3.73 24.67
N MET A 412 -6.13 -3.75 25.93
CA MET A 412 -6.57 -4.95 26.61
C MET A 412 -7.95 -4.78 27.26
N PHE A 413 -8.85 -5.72 26.97
CA PHE A 413 -10.11 -5.91 27.69
C PHE A 413 -9.90 -7.03 28.69
N THR A 414 -10.20 -6.77 29.96
CA THR A 414 -9.71 -7.59 31.08
C THR A 414 -10.76 -8.05 32.06
N TYR A 415 -11.99 -7.55 31.98
CA TYR A 415 -13.05 -8.02 32.85
C TYR A 415 -14.43 -7.62 32.34
N GLY A 416 -15.45 -8.43 32.65
CA GLY A 416 -16.87 -8.19 32.40
C GLY A 416 -17.36 -8.64 31.03
N LYS A 417 -18.34 -7.92 30.46
CA LYS A 417 -19.03 -8.34 29.24
C LYS A 417 -19.52 -7.18 28.38
N ASP A 418 -19.94 -7.52 27.16
CA ASP A 418 -20.70 -6.69 26.24
C ASP A 418 -19.98 -5.39 25.84
N HIS A 419 -18.64 -5.38 25.85
CA HIS A 419 -17.87 -4.22 25.37
C HIS A 419 -17.86 -4.13 23.83
N ASP A 420 -17.60 -2.92 23.32
CA ASP A 420 -17.40 -2.67 21.90
C ASP A 420 -16.06 -1.99 21.63
N PHE A 421 -15.40 -2.35 20.53
CA PHE A 421 -14.10 -1.83 20.15
C PHE A 421 -14.03 -1.35 18.70
N ILE A 422 -13.91 -0.03 18.51
CA ILE A 422 -13.75 0.62 17.20
C ILE A 422 -12.29 1.05 17.01
N GLN A 423 -11.54 0.26 16.25
CA GLN A 423 -10.13 0.49 15.95
C GLN A 423 -9.96 1.17 14.58
N ARG A 424 -9.56 2.44 14.56
CA ARG A 424 -9.29 3.21 13.33
C ARG A 424 -7.89 3.85 13.29
N GLY A 425 -7.16 3.76 14.41
CA GLY A 425 -5.82 4.33 14.57
C GLY A 425 -4.70 3.35 14.25
N ASP A 426 -3.57 3.52 14.93
CA ASP A 426 -2.40 2.63 14.83
C ASP A 426 -2.03 2.11 16.23
N ILE A 427 -2.20 0.81 16.42
CA ILE A 427 -1.91 0.13 17.69
C ILE A 427 -0.79 -0.86 17.44
N GLN A 428 0.23 -0.82 18.29
CA GLN A 428 1.31 -1.79 18.21
C GLN A 428 1.86 -2.21 19.58
N ALA A 429 2.39 -3.42 19.63
CA ALA A 429 3.17 -3.94 20.73
C ALA A 429 4.25 -4.87 20.18
N LEU A 430 5.44 -4.33 19.92
CA LEU A 430 6.48 -5.02 19.14
C LEU A 430 7.62 -5.64 19.97
N GLY A 431 7.58 -5.54 21.30
CA GLY A 431 8.51 -6.29 22.15
C GLY A 431 8.16 -7.79 22.16
N GLU A 432 9.11 -8.67 22.45
CA GLU A 432 9.05 -10.14 22.20
C GLU A 432 7.68 -10.83 22.37
N GLY A 433 7.01 -10.66 23.52
CA GLY A 433 5.67 -11.17 23.84
C GLY A 433 4.54 -10.14 23.70
N GLY A 434 4.68 -9.21 22.77
CA GLY A 434 3.80 -8.07 22.56
C GLY A 434 2.52 -8.44 21.81
N ILE A 435 1.39 -7.93 22.31
CA ILE A 435 0.05 -8.17 21.77
C ILE A 435 -0.63 -6.83 21.49
N ALA A 436 -1.10 -6.60 20.26
CA ALA A 436 -1.72 -5.33 19.90
C ALA A 436 -3.14 -5.19 20.48
N ALA A 437 -4.01 -6.16 20.23
CA ALA A 437 -5.35 -6.25 20.84
C ALA A 437 -5.47 -7.54 21.67
N SER A 438 -5.71 -7.40 22.97
CA SER A 438 -5.77 -8.51 23.94
C SER A 438 -7.17 -8.58 24.55
N PHE A 439 -7.84 -9.71 24.37
CA PHE A 439 -9.11 -10.04 25.02
C PHE A 439 -8.81 -11.15 26.02
N ASP A 440 -8.60 -10.76 27.27
CA ASP A 440 -8.02 -11.65 28.26
C ASP A 440 -8.38 -11.22 29.68
N PHE A 441 -9.21 -12.01 30.36
CA PHE A 441 -9.50 -11.80 31.77
C PHE A 441 -8.25 -11.94 32.65
N GLY A 442 -7.26 -12.69 32.18
CA GLY A 442 -6.08 -13.07 32.95
C GLY A 442 -6.34 -14.23 33.89
N ASN A 443 -5.25 -14.76 34.45
CA ASN A 443 -5.31 -15.72 35.53
C ASN A 443 -5.51 -15.01 36.88
N ASN A 444 -5.67 -15.79 37.93
CA ASN A 444 -5.80 -15.29 39.29
C ASN A 444 -4.45 -15.29 40.01
N ILE A 445 -4.08 -14.20 40.70
CA ILE A 445 -2.81 -14.14 41.47
C ILE A 445 -2.72 -15.25 42.53
N LEU A 446 -3.87 -15.71 43.04
CA LEU A 446 -3.95 -16.76 44.06
C LEU A 446 -3.86 -18.17 43.46
N GLY A 447 -3.89 -18.31 42.14
CA GLY A 447 -3.95 -19.55 41.38
C GLY A 447 -5.39 -19.99 41.06
N ASN A 448 -5.63 -20.36 39.80
CA ASN A 448 -6.96 -20.64 39.24
C ASN A 448 -7.67 -21.81 39.92
N ASN A 449 -6.94 -22.90 40.20
CA ASN A 449 -7.51 -24.13 40.76
C ASN A 449 -7.55 -24.12 42.30
N ARG A 450 -6.88 -23.15 42.93
CA ARG A 450 -6.84 -22.98 44.39
C ARG A 450 -7.95 -22.05 44.88
N SER A 451 -8.23 -21.02 44.09
CA SER A 451 -9.23 -20.01 44.38
C SER A 451 -10.27 -20.00 43.26
N GLU A 452 -10.52 -18.85 42.65
CA GLU A 452 -11.52 -18.66 41.61
C GLU A 452 -10.89 -18.47 40.23
N TYR A 453 -11.60 -18.86 39.17
CA TYR A 453 -11.25 -18.57 37.79
C TYR A 453 -12.49 -18.14 37.02
N ARG A 454 -12.40 -16.94 36.42
CA ARG A 454 -13.50 -16.24 35.75
C ARG A 454 -13.23 -16.04 34.27
N GLY A 455 -14.31 -15.84 33.52
CA GLY A 455 -14.27 -15.51 32.11
C GLY A 455 -15.66 -15.43 31.48
N SER A 456 -15.72 -15.20 30.17
CA SER A 456 -16.97 -15.27 29.40
C SER A 456 -17.60 -16.66 29.57
N PHE A 457 -18.77 -16.71 30.20
CA PHE A 457 -19.47 -17.95 30.56
C PHE A 457 -18.66 -18.93 31.43
N ILE A 458 -17.65 -18.45 32.16
CA ILE A 458 -16.79 -19.25 33.03
C ILE A 458 -16.82 -18.65 34.42
N ASP A 459 -17.23 -19.45 35.40
CA ASP A 459 -17.04 -19.14 36.81
C ASP A 459 -16.81 -20.44 37.58
N THR A 460 -15.64 -20.56 38.19
CA THR A 460 -15.23 -21.76 38.90
C THR A 460 -14.54 -21.41 40.20
N PHE A 461 -14.79 -22.19 41.25
CA PHE A 461 -14.11 -22.11 42.54
C PHE A 461 -13.48 -23.46 42.86
N GLN A 462 -12.18 -23.47 43.15
CA GLN A 462 -11.37 -24.68 43.38
C GLN A 462 -11.50 -25.70 42.23
N GLY A 463 -11.56 -25.19 40.99
CA GLY A 463 -11.75 -25.99 39.78
C GLY A 463 -13.14 -26.59 39.60
N GLN A 464 -14.12 -26.25 40.44
CA GLN A 464 -15.52 -26.66 40.30
C GLN A 464 -16.39 -25.52 39.79
N PRO A 465 -17.28 -25.73 38.80
CA PRO A 465 -18.21 -24.70 38.34
C PRO A 465 -19.14 -24.21 39.45
N ILE A 466 -19.32 -22.89 39.54
CA ILE A 466 -20.27 -22.22 40.44
C ILE A 466 -21.29 -21.40 39.62
N PRO A 467 -22.40 -20.91 40.22
CA PRO A 467 -23.35 -20.06 39.53
C PRO A 467 -22.67 -18.84 38.93
N LEU A 468 -22.91 -18.62 37.63
CA LEU A 468 -22.30 -17.54 36.87
C LEU A 468 -22.76 -16.17 37.37
N LEU A 469 -21.82 -15.27 37.61
CA LEU A 469 -22.11 -13.85 37.87
C LEU A 469 -22.73 -13.17 36.63
N ASP A 470 -23.65 -12.23 36.84
CA ASP A 470 -24.36 -11.56 35.73
C ASP A 470 -23.40 -10.88 34.73
N GLU A 471 -22.31 -10.31 35.23
CA GLU A 471 -21.23 -9.66 34.46
C GLU A 471 -20.31 -10.61 33.68
N LEU A 472 -20.43 -11.93 33.92
CA LEU A 472 -19.72 -12.98 33.17
C LEU A 472 -20.65 -13.71 32.20
N ASN A 473 -21.96 -13.43 32.28
CA ASN A 473 -22.99 -14.01 31.42
C ASN A 473 -23.11 -13.26 30.09
N GLY A 474 -22.03 -13.31 29.30
CA GLY A 474 -21.89 -12.63 28.02
C GLY A 474 -20.52 -12.86 27.40
N ALA A 475 -20.34 -12.36 26.18
CA ALA A 475 -19.01 -12.25 25.60
C ALA A 475 -18.27 -11.10 26.28
N LEU A 476 -16.93 -11.17 26.40
CA LEU A 476 -16.15 -10.05 26.92
C LEU A 476 -16.31 -8.84 26.01
N VAL A 477 -16.29 -9.07 24.71
CA VAL A 477 -16.49 -8.04 23.68
C VAL A 477 -17.50 -8.55 22.66
N ASP A 478 -18.52 -7.77 22.39
CA ASP A 478 -19.54 -8.11 21.41
C ASP A 478 -19.07 -7.79 20.00
N GLU A 479 -18.70 -6.54 19.73
CA GLU A 479 -18.26 -6.10 18.40
C GLU A 479 -16.85 -5.51 18.40
N VAL A 480 -16.02 -5.98 17.46
CA VAL A 480 -14.73 -5.38 17.13
C VAL A 480 -14.76 -4.90 15.68
N TYR A 481 -14.46 -3.63 15.44
CA TYR A 481 -14.39 -3.03 14.11
C TYR A 481 -12.98 -2.53 13.83
N ILE A 482 -12.34 -3.06 12.77
CA ILE A 482 -10.93 -2.76 12.47
C ILE A 482 -10.85 -2.11 11.09
N SER A 483 -10.43 -0.86 11.04
CA SER A 483 -10.11 -0.13 9.80
C SER A 483 -8.73 0.53 9.84
N GLY A 484 -8.04 0.46 10.98
CA GLY A 484 -6.67 0.93 11.19
C GLY A 484 -5.64 -0.21 11.21
N ARG A 485 -4.48 0.05 11.85
CA ARG A 485 -3.40 -0.94 11.97
C ARG A 485 -3.36 -1.57 13.37
N LEU A 486 -3.23 -2.90 13.43
CA LEU A 486 -2.86 -3.68 14.60
C LEU A 486 -1.56 -4.44 14.32
N ALA A 487 -0.54 -4.27 15.14
CA ALA A 487 0.73 -4.97 14.97
C ALA A 487 1.32 -5.49 16.28
N GLY A 488 1.43 -6.82 16.41
CA GLY A 488 2.01 -7.44 17.61
C GLY A 488 2.99 -8.55 17.24
N SER A 489 4.13 -8.63 17.93
CA SER A 489 5.13 -9.67 17.63
C SER A 489 4.65 -11.08 18.01
N GLN A 490 3.82 -11.19 19.05
CA GLN A 490 3.18 -12.45 19.44
C GLN A 490 1.81 -12.60 18.78
N ALA A 491 1.01 -11.53 18.76
CA ALA A 491 -0.28 -11.53 18.10
C ALA A 491 -0.76 -10.11 17.77
N ALA A 492 -1.31 -9.92 16.57
CA ALA A 492 -2.12 -8.75 16.27
C ALA A 492 -3.42 -8.77 17.07
N ILE A 493 -4.04 -9.94 17.21
CA ILE A 493 -5.26 -10.17 17.97
C ILE A 493 -5.08 -11.44 18.81
N TYR A 494 -5.29 -11.34 20.11
CA TYR A 494 -5.25 -12.46 21.05
C TYR A 494 -6.55 -12.56 21.84
N ILE A 495 -7.18 -13.73 21.79
CA ILE A 495 -8.34 -14.11 22.59
C ILE A 495 -7.90 -15.26 23.50
N SER A 496 -7.92 -15.04 24.81
CA SER A 496 -7.49 -16.02 25.80
C SER A 496 -8.46 -17.20 25.91
N SER A 497 -8.11 -18.20 26.70
CA SER A 497 -8.98 -19.38 26.94
C SER A 497 -10.23 -19.06 27.77
N ASN A 498 -10.30 -17.87 28.38
CA ASN A 498 -11.44 -17.42 29.19
C ASN A 498 -12.14 -16.17 28.65
N ALA A 499 -11.84 -15.71 27.44
CA ALA A 499 -12.52 -14.60 26.81
C ALA A 499 -13.25 -15.05 25.53
N LEU A 500 -14.49 -14.58 25.35
CA LEU A 500 -15.19 -14.67 24.08
C LEU A 500 -15.28 -13.29 23.45
N VAL A 501 -15.00 -13.22 22.15
CA VAL A 501 -15.39 -12.10 21.28
C VAL A 501 -16.47 -12.59 20.34
N ASN A 502 -17.63 -11.93 20.24
CA ASN A 502 -18.68 -12.43 19.35
C ASN A 502 -18.35 -12.17 17.87
N ARG A 503 -18.01 -10.93 17.51
CA ARG A 503 -17.74 -10.54 16.12
C ARG A 503 -16.48 -9.68 15.97
N ILE A 504 -15.67 -10.00 14.96
CA ILE A 504 -14.52 -9.20 14.54
C ILE A 504 -14.70 -8.85 13.06
N ASN A 505 -14.89 -7.57 12.77
CA ASN A 505 -15.12 -7.05 11.43
C ASN A 505 -13.86 -6.35 10.91
N VAL A 506 -13.21 -6.95 9.91
CA VAL A 506 -12.05 -6.38 9.21
C VAL A 506 -12.55 -5.58 8.00
N LEU A 507 -12.38 -4.27 8.09
CA LEU A 507 -12.95 -3.26 7.19
C LEU A 507 -11.89 -2.65 6.29
N ARG A 508 -12.33 -1.93 5.24
CA ARG A 508 -11.41 -1.33 4.26
C ARG A 508 -10.45 -0.36 4.95
N GLY A 509 -9.15 -0.57 4.74
CA GLY A 509 -8.06 0.20 5.37
C GLY A 509 -7.32 -0.56 6.46
N ALA A 510 -7.89 -1.67 6.94
CA ALA A 510 -7.29 -2.51 7.97
C ALA A 510 -5.92 -3.06 7.56
N ARG A 511 -5.00 -3.11 8.52
CA ARG A 511 -3.70 -3.80 8.41
C ARG A 511 -3.44 -4.59 9.68
N LEU A 512 -3.24 -5.90 9.54
CA LEU A 512 -2.87 -6.79 10.64
C LEU A 512 -1.43 -7.28 10.40
N GLU A 513 -0.59 -7.20 11.42
CA GLU A 513 0.80 -7.67 11.40
C GLU A 513 1.05 -8.53 12.66
N GLY A 514 1.32 -9.81 12.46
CA GLY A 514 1.39 -10.83 13.51
C GLY A 514 0.11 -11.66 13.63
N ASP A 515 0.23 -12.82 14.27
CA ASP A 515 -0.82 -13.85 14.29
C ASP A 515 -2.15 -13.36 14.90
N THR A 516 -3.24 -13.99 14.47
CA THR A 516 -4.55 -13.93 15.15
C THR A 516 -4.74 -15.22 15.91
N ILE A 517 -4.82 -15.15 17.24
CA ILE A 517 -4.84 -16.32 18.14
C ILE A 517 -6.11 -16.29 18.97
N SER A 518 -6.82 -17.41 19.04
CA SER A 518 -7.94 -17.66 19.94
C SER A 518 -7.80 -19.02 20.60
N LEU A 519 -7.80 -19.02 21.93
CA LEU A 519 -7.69 -20.23 22.76
C LEU A 519 -9.02 -20.62 23.41
N TYR A 520 -10.09 -19.88 23.13
CA TYR A 520 -11.39 -20.10 23.75
C TYR A 520 -12.07 -21.38 23.24
N ASP A 521 -12.60 -22.18 24.16
CA ASP A 521 -13.20 -23.47 23.87
C ASP A 521 -14.33 -23.79 24.85
N GLN A 522 -15.42 -23.01 24.77
CA GLN A 522 -16.63 -23.23 25.57
C GLN A 522 -17.84 -23.48 24.69
N GLN A 523 -18.75 -24.29 25.21
CA GLN A 523 -20.03 -24.62 24.58
C GLN A 523 -21.19 -23.94 25.34
N ASP A 524 -22.31 -23.76 24.66
CA ASP A 524 -23.57 -23.37 25.30
C ASP A 524 -24.26 -24.56 25.98
N GLU A 525 -25.38 -24.30 26.65
CA GLU A 525 -26.17 -25.31 27.36
C GLU A 525 -26.71 -26.44 26.46
N ASN A 526 -26.76 -26.22 25.15
CA ASN A 526 -27.21 -27.21 24.17
C ASN A 526 -26.03 -28.01 23.57
N GLY A 527 -24.81 -27.78 24.04
CA GLY A 527 -23.59 -28.40 23.51
C GLY A 527 -23.12 -27.79 22.18
N LYS A 528 -23.62 -26.61 21.80
CA LYS A 528 -23.16 -25.90 20.61
C LYS A 528 -21.92 -25.07 20.96
N GLN A 529 -20.90 -25.15 20.12
CA GLN A 529 -19.71 -24.32 20.27
C GLN A 529 -20.06 -22.83 20.21
N ARG A 530 -19.53 -22.05 21.16
CA ARG A 530 -19.59 -20.59 21.13
C ARG A 530 -18.48 -20.10 20.20
N LEU A 531 -18.85 -19.36 19.16
CA LEU A 531 -17.94 -18.99 18.08
C LEU A 531 -17.66 -17.49 18.10
N THR A 532 -16.43 -17.15 17.74
CA THR A 532 -16.04 -15.82 17.30
C THR A 532 -16.12 -15.81 15.77
N GLU A 533 -16.97 -14.97 15.19
CA GLU A 533 -17.04 -14.79 13.74
C GLU A 533 -16.15 -13.63 13.30
N MET A 534 -15.10 -13.92 12.52
CA MET A 534 -14.21 -12.93 11.93
C MET A 534 -14.60 -12.71 10.46
N THR A 535 -15.14 -11.53 10.17
CA THR A 535 -15.71 -11.17 8.87
C THR A 535 -14.82 -10.16 8.13
N PHE A 536 -14.58 -10.41 6.84
CA PHE A 536 -13.79 -9.56 5.96
C PHE A 536 -14.67 -8.88 4.92
N GLY A 537 -14.54 -7.55 4.77
CA GLY A 537 -15.11 -6.83 3.63
C GLY A 537 -16.58 -6.43 3.74
N LEU A 538 -17.05 -6.13 4.95
CA LEU A 538 -18.27 -5.35 5.15
C LEU A 538 -18.02 -3.86 4.88
N LEU A 539 -19.06 -3.14 4.47
CA LEU A 539 -19.05 -1.69 4.43
C LEU A 539 -19.01 -1.13 5.86
N ALA A 540 -18.40 0.03 5.98
CA ALA A 540 -18.38 0.79 7.23
C ALA A 540 -19.14 2.10 7.06
N ASP A 541 -19.80 2.56 8.12
CA ASP A 541 -20.36 3.90 8.18
C ASP A 541 -19.28 4.99 8.42
N GLU A 542 -19.71 6.23 8.68
CA GLU A 542 -18.80 7.37 8.91
C GLU A 542 -17.98 7.22 10.21
N ASP A 543 -18.54 6.52 11.20
CA ASP A 543 -17.94 6.28 12.50
C ASP A 543 -17.01 5.07 12.51
N GLY A 544 -17.01 4.28 11.43
CA GLY A 544 -16.13 3.13 11.24
C GLY A 544 -16.73 1.83 11.77
N ILE A 545 -18.05 1.81 11.98
CA ILE A 545 -18.82 0.65 12.42
C ILE A 545 -19.26 -0.12 11.17
N ALA A 546 -19.17 -1.46 11.22
CA ALA A 546 -19.62 -2.29 10.11
C ALA A 546 -21.13 -2.23 9.94
N ILE A 547 -21.60 -2.14 8.70
CA ILE A 547 -22.99 -2.37 8.32
C ILE A 547 -23.10 -3.69 7.56
N ASP A 548 -24.29 -4.27 7.49
CA ASP A 548 -24.50 -5.62 6.92
C ASP A 548 -24.20 -5.73 5.41
N ASP A 549 -24.06 -4.60 4.70
CA ASP A 549 -23.78 -4.58 3.27
C ASP A 549 -22.31 -4.91 2.96
N ALA A 550 -22.07 -5.67 1.88
CA ALA A 550 -20.74 -5.98 1.40
C ALA A 550 -20.01 -4.77 0.78
N ASP A 551 -18.70 -4.62 0.99
CA ASP A 551 -17.86 -3.62 0.32
C ASP A 551 -17.13 -4.23 -0.90
N PRO A 552 -17.61 -3.99 -2.14
CA PRO A 552 -16.96 -4.52 -3.34
C PRO A 552 -15.57 -3.93 -3.60
N ARG A 553 -15.19 -2.85 -2.90
CA ARG A 553 -13.86 -2.22 -3.00
C ARG A 553 -12.93 -2.65 -1.86
N PHE A 554 -13.34 -3.59 -1.01
CA PHE A 554 -12.48 -4.13 0.01
C PHE A 554 -11.29 -4.86 -0.64
N THR A 555 -10.09 -4.61 -0.12
CA THR A 555 -8.87 -5.31 -0.53
C THR A 555 -8.02 -5.47 0.71
N PHE A 556 -7.74 -6.71 1.07
CA PHE A 556 -7.00 -7.06 2.27
C PHE A 556 -6.03 -8.20 1.98
N ILE A 557 -4.80 -8.07 2.47
CA ILE A 557 -3.75 -9.08 2.36
C ILE A 557 -3.23 -9.34 3.76
N TYR A 558 -3.18 -10.60 4.16
CA TYR A 558 -2.70 -11.03 5.46
C TYR A 558 -1.76 -12.22 5.30
N ASN A 559 -0.57 -12.11 5.88
CA ASN A 559 0.54 -13.03 5.65
C ASN A 559 0.95 -13.84 6.89
N ASP A 560 0.22 -13.69 7.99
CA ASP A 560 0.47 -14.35 9.26
C ASP A 560 -0.61 -15.41 9.53
N ASP A 561 -0.43 -16.19 10.60
CA ASP A 561 -1.32 -17.32 10.87
C ASP A 561 -2.64 -16.85 11.52
N ILE A 562 -3.68 -17.69 11.38
CA ILE A 562 -4.94 -17.57 12.14
C ILE A 562 -5.10 -18.88 12.91
N LYS A 563 -5.09 -18.83 14.24
CA LYS A 563 -5.05 -19.99 15.14
C LYS A 563 -6.22 -19.93 16.11
N GLY A 564 -7.31 -20.60 15.80
CA GLY A 564 -8.48 -20.76 16.68
C GLY A 564 -9.40 -21.87 16.19
N ILE A 565 -8.84 -23.09 16.10
CA ILE A 565 -9.55 -24.24 15.55
C ILE A 565 -10.82 -24.58 16.34
N THR A 566 -10.91 -24.20 17.61
CA THR A 566 -12.04 -24.50 18.49
C THR A 566 -13.19 -23.51 18.31
N ASN A 567 -12.93 -22.23 18.00
CA ASN A 567 -14.00 -21.22 18.02
C ASN A 567 -13.93 -20.12 16.94
N LEU A 568 -12.85 -19.97 16.15
CA LEU A 568 -12.78 -18.93 15.11
C LEU A 568 -13.42 -19.40 13.81
N LYS A 569 -14.59 -18.84 13.47
CA LYS A 569 -15.23 -19.00 12.16
C LYS A 569 -14.89 -17.79 11.29
N LEU A 570 -14.39 -18.03 10.07
CA LEU A 570 -14.05 -16.97 9.14
C LEU A 570 -15.15 -16.78 8.09
N LYS A 571 -15.36 -15.52 7.68
CA LYS A 571 -16.32 -15.15 6.64
C LYS A 571 -15.77 -14.08 5.70
N ALA A 572 -15.60 -14.39 4.43
CA ALA A 572 -15.36 -13.38 3.39
C ALA A 572 -16.71 -12.84 2.90
N ALA A 573 -17.04 -11.59 3.24
CA ALA A 573 -18.34 -10.97 2.99
C ALA A 573 -18.37 -10.09 1.72
N GLY A 574 -17.24 -9.50 1.32
CA GLY A 574 -17.17 -8.66 0.13
C GLY A 574 -15.76 -8.36 -0.34
N GLY A 575 -15.63 -7.98 -1.62
CA GLY A 575 -14.37 -7.56 -2.21
C GLY A 575 -13.33 -8.67 -2.26
N TYR A 576 -12.06 -8.34 -2.06
CA TYR A 576 -10.92 -9.25 -2.21
C TYR A 576 -10.19 -9.44 -0.87
N THR A 577 -10.15 -10.69 -0.40
CA THR A 577 -9.42 -11.11 0.82
C THR A 577 -8.34 -12.10 0.42
N GLU A 578 -7.08 -11.77 0.60
CA GLU A 578 -5.95 -12.66 0.38
C GLU A 578 -5.38 -13.11 1.73
N LEU A 579 -5.53 -14.38 2.03
CA LEU A 579 -4.97 -14.99 3.23
C LEU A 579 -3.83 -15.92 2.82
N ASN A 580 -2.65 -15.68 3.37
CA ASN A 580 -1.45 -16.48 3.21
C ASN A 580 -1.03 -17.01 4.59
N GLY A 581 -0.50 -18.24 4.66
CA GLY A 581 0.00 -18.83 5.90
C GLY A 581 -0.69 -20.15 6.29
N ASN A 582 -0.63 -20.48 7.58
CA ASN A 582 -1.22 -21.70 8.13
C ASN A 582 -2.37 -21.35 9.08
N HIS A 583 -3.58 -21.57 8.61
CA HIS A 583 -4.80 -21.27 9.34
C HIS A 583 -5.37 -22.54 9.99
N GLN A 584 -5.64 -22.48 11.29
CA GLN A 584 -6.38 -23.49 12.05
C GLN A 584 -7.67 -22.85 12.54
N ILE A 585 -8.80 -23.21 11.93
CA ILE A 585 -10.07 -22.48 12.10
C ILE A 585 -11.24 -23.44 12.28
N TYR A 586 -12.31 -22.95 12.88
CA TYR A 586 -13.55 -23.71 13.03
C TYR A 586 -14.23 -23.97 11.67
N GLY A 587 -14.28 -22.96 10.80
CA GLY A 587 -14.83 -23.06 9.46
C GLY A 587 -14.59 -21.80 8.63
N MET A 588 -14.80 -21.90 7.31
CA MET A 588 -14.65 -20.78 6.37
C MET A 588 -15.87 -20.68 5.47
N GLU A 589 -16.38 -19.46 5.30
CA GLU A 589 -17.50 -19.14 4.42
C GLU A 589 -17.12 -18.00 3.48
N ILE A 590 -17.29 -18.20 2.17
CA ILE A 590 -17.12 -17.16 1.16
C ILE A 590 -18.50 -16.87 0.59
N VAL A 591 -19.01 -15.64 0.76
CA VAL A 591 -20.36 -15.27 0.31
C VAL A 591 -20.34 -14.71 -1.13
N PRO A 592 -21.49 -14.63 -1.83
CA PRO A 592 -21.55 -14.06 -3.17
C PRO A 592 -21.02 -12.62 -3.22
N GLY A 593 -20.16 -12.32 -4.20
CA GLY A 593 -19.52 -11.01 -4.35
C GLY A 593 -18.21 -10.83 -3.57
N ALA A 594 -17.79 -11.84 -2.80
CA ALA A 594 -16.47 -11.90 -2.18
C ALA A 594 -15.53 -12.86 -2.93
N THR A 595 -14.25 -12.51 -2.96
CA THR A 595 -13.17 -13.36 -3.47
C THR A 595 -12.18 -13.65 -2.34
N LEU A 596 -11.97 -14.93 -2.07
CA LEU A 596 -10.88 -15.41 -1.24
C LEU A 596 -9.71 -15.87 -2.11
N ALA A 597 -8.53 -15.31 -1.83
CA ALA A 597 -7.31 -15.56 -2.57
C ALA A 597 -6.15 -15.99 -1.64
N GLY A 598 -5.03 -16.37 -2.25
CA GLY A 598 -3.76 -16.59 -1.56
C GLY A 598 -3.31 -18.04 -1.52
N SER A 599 -2.08 -18.26 -1.08
CA SER A 599 -1.48 -19.59 -0.92
C SER A 599 -1.43 -19.97 0.56
N SER A 600 -2.33 -20.88 0.96
CA SER A 600 -2.59 -21.15 2.38
C SER A 600 -2.89 -22.61 2.68
N ASN A 601 -2.58 -23.00 3.92
CA ASN A 601 -3.05 -24.23 4.52
C ASN A 601 -4.20 -23.95 5.49
N TYR A 602 -5.35 -24.57 5.29
CA TYR A 602 -6.51 -24.49 6.18
C TYR A 602 -6.75 -25.83 6.86
N LYS A 603 -6.51 -25.90 8.17
CA LYS A 603 -6.97 -27.01 9.01
C LYS A 603 -8.31 -26.64 9.64
N LEU A 604 -9.34 -27.39 9.30
CA LEU A 604 -10.70 -27.16 9.78
C LEU A 604 -10.99 -28.00 11.01
N ASN A 605 -11.92 -27.55 11.84
CA ASN A 605 -12.51 -28.35 12.89
C ASN A 605 -13.51 -29.36 12.31
N ASP A 606 -13.48 -30.60 12.78
CA ASP A 606 -14.39 -31.67 12.34
C ASP A 606 -15.87 -31.38 12.67
N ALA A 607 -16.13 -30.61 13.73
CA ALA A 607 -17.47 -30.19 14.13
C ALA A 607 -17.97 -28.93 13.39
N GLY A 608 -17.09 -28.27 12.63
CA GLY A 608 -17.41 -27.03 11.93
C GLY A 608 -18.23 -27.23 10.66
N SER A 609 -18.67 -26.11 10.05
CA SER A 609 -19.39 -26.11 8.78
C SER A 609 -18.53 -26.49 7.56
N GLY A 610 -17.23 -26.74 7.77
CA GLY A 610 -16.27 -26.95 6.69
C GLY A 610 -15.88 -25.67 5.96
N PHE A 611 -15.37 -25.82 4.73
CA PHE A 611 -15.00 -24.72 3.85
C PHE A 611 -16.04 -24.58 2.75
N VAL A 612 -16.86 -23.52 2.82
CA VAL A 612 -18.04 -23.32 1.96
C VAL A 612 -17.81 -22.12 1.04
N ASN A 613 -17.87 -22.36 -0.27
CA ASN A 613 -17.69 -21.35 -1.31
C ASN A 613 -19.00 -21.03 -2.04
N ASN A 614 -19.58 -19.86 -1.75
CA ASN A 614 -20.68 -19.24 -2.49
C ASN A 614 -20.24 -18.01 -3.32
N GLY A 615 -18.99 -17.56 -3.15
CA GLY A 615 -18.37 -16.45 -3.88
C GLY A 615 -17.33 -16.95 -4.86
N ALA A 616 -16.10 -16.42 -4.79
CA ALA A 616 -14.98 -16.89 -5.60
C ALA A 616 -13.79 -17.33 -4.73
N VAL A 617 -13.16 -18.44 -5.11
CA VAL A 617 -11.89 -18.91 -4.53
C VAL A 617 -10.84 -18.94 -5.64
N THR A 618 -9.68 -18.33 -5.41
CA THR A 618 -8.55 -18.28 -6.35
C THR A 618 -7.25 -18.59 -5.62
N PRO A 619 -6.76 -19.84 -5.64
CA PRO A 619 -5.47 -20.17 -5.02
C PRO A 619 -4.35 -19.29 -5.60
N GLY A 620 -3.42 -18.82 -4.77
CA GLY A 620 -2.35 -17.92 -5.21
C GLY A 620 -2.75 -16.44 -5.33
N GLY A 621 -3.88 -16.16 -5.98
CA GLY A 621 -4.38 -14.82 -6.26
C GLY A 621 -4.29 -14.44 -7.74
N ILE A 622 -5.00 -13.38 -8.12
CA ILE A 622 -5.22 -13.05 -9.54
C ILE A 622 -3.89 -12.80 -10.28
N GLY A 623 -3.62 -13.65 -11.27
CA GLY A 623 -2.44 -13.59 -12.11
C GLY A 623 -1.18 -14.23 -11.50
N SER A 624 -1.31 -14.92 -10.38
CA SER A 624 -0.20 -15.59 -9.67
C SER A 624 -0.50 -17.05 -9.44
N ILE A 625 0.40 -17.94 -9.87
CA ILE A 625 0.23 -19.37 -9.67
C ILE A 625 0.44 -19.72 -8.19
N GLY A 626 -0.56 -20.32 -7.56
CA GLY A 626 -0.48 -20.73 -6.15
C GLY A 626 -1.21 -22.01 -5.79
N ARG A 627 -1.19 -22.31 -4.50
CA ARG A 627 -1.77 -23.53 -3.96
C ARG A 627 -2.49 -23.27 -2.65
N THR A 628 -3.70 -23.80 -2.53
CA THR A 628 -4.48 -23.82 -1.30
C THR A 628 -4.70 -25.26 -0.86
N ASP A 629 -4.35 -25.59 0.37
CA ASP A 629 -4.54 -26.90 0.97
C ASP A 629 -5.62 -26.83 2.05
N ILE A 630 -6.67 -27.65 1.95
CA ILE A 630 -7.76 -27.75 2.93
C ILE A 630 -7.72 -29.13 3.59
N VAL A 631 -7.37 -29.15 4.87
CA VAL A 631 -7.50 -30.31 5.75
C VAL A 631 -8.92 -30.30 6.35
N GLY A 632 -9.87 -30.82 5.58
CA GLY A 632 -11.29 -30.91 5.91
C GLY A 632 -12.13 -31.16 4.65
N GLY A 633 -13.43 -30.88 4.72
CA GLY A 633 -14.33 -30.88 3.57
C GLY A 633 -14.38 -29.53 2.85
N TYR A 634 -14.61 -29.57 1.54
CA TYR A 634 -14.84 -28.40 0.68
C TYR A 634 -16.21 -28.52 0.02
N THR A 635 -17.01 -27.47 0.07
CA THR A 635 -18.31 -27.38 -0.59
C THR A 635 -18.33 -26.16 -1.48
N GLN A 636 -18.46 -26.37 -2.79
CA GLN A 636 -18.76 -25.31 -3.74
C GLN A 636 -20.24 -25.34 -4.07
N GLU A 637 -20.93 -24.25 -3.73
CA GLU A 637 -22.36 -24.09 -3.94
C GLU A 637 -22.66 -23.59 -5.36
N SER A 638 -23.94 -23.56 -5.73
CA SER A 638 -24.40 -23.18 -7.07
C SER A 638 -23.98 -21.77 -7.53
N THR A 639 -23.75 -20.83 -6.62
CA THR A 639 -23.24 -19.49 -6.92
C THR A 639 -21.72 -19.39 -6.83
N GLY A 640 -21.06 -20.43 -6.32
CA GLY A 640 -19.62 -20.46 -6.09
C GLY A 640 -18.82 -20.60 -7.38
N GLU A 641 -17.65 -19.97 -7.38
CA GLU A 641 -16.68 -20.00 -8.46
C GLU A 641 -15.32 -20.44 -7.93
N LEU A 642 -14.71 -21.41 -8.63
CA LEU A 642 -13.29 -21.71 -8.49
C LEU A 642 -12.58 -21.07 -9.68
N LEU A 643 -11.74 -20.07 -9.43
CA LEU A 643 -10.95 -19.39 -10.45
C LEU A 643 -9.52 -19.92 -10.39
N ILE A 644 -9.04 -20.43 -11.51
CA ILE A 644 -7.74 -21.08 -11.65
C ILE A 644 -6.94 -20.32 -12.69
N ASP A 645 -5.85 -19.70 -12.25
CA ASP A 645 -4.87 -19.12 -13.13
C ASP A 645 -4.00 -20.23 -13.76
N VAL A 646 -3.79 -20.11 -15.07
CA VAL A 646 -3.00 -21.02 -15.88
C VAL A 646 -1.92 -20.21 -16.58
N SER A 647 -0.66 -20.62 -16.40
CA SER A 647 0.47 -20.06 -17.12
C SER A 647 0.61 -20.71 -18.51
N GLY A 648 1.18 -19.99 -19.48
CA GLY A 648 1.53 -20.54 -20.78
C GLY A 648 2.66 -21.60 -20.78
N LYS A 649 3.09 -22.11 -19.60
CA LYS A 649 4.21 -23.05 -19.39
C LYS A 649 3.82 -24.26 -18.53
N ASP A 650 2.58 -24.72 -18.63
CA ASP A 650 2.02 -25.89 -17.92
C ASP A 650 1.91 -25.79 -16.38
N ALA A 651 2.13 -24.62 -15.77
CA ALA A 651 1.84 -24.38 -14.36
C ALA A 651 0.45 -23.74 -14.20
N TYR A 652 -0.30 -24.14 -13.17
CA TYR A 652 -1.65 -23.67 -12.88
C TYR A 652 -1.95 -23.77 -11.38
N ASP A 653 -2.97 -23.05 -10.91
CA ASP A 653 -3.41 -23.08 -9.52
C ASP A 653 -3.92 -24.44 -9.08
N VAL A 654 -3.66 -24.79 -7.82
CA VAL A 654 -4.10 -26.07 -7.24
C VAL A 654 -4.84 -25.86 -5.92
N LEU A 655 -6.07 -26.34 -5.87
CA LEU A 655 -6.82 -26.57 -4.64
C LEU A 655 -6.72 -28.04 -4.25
N THR A 656 -6.15 -28.33 -3.08
CA THR A 656 -6.09 -29.68 -2.52
C THR A 656 -7.04 -29.78 -1.33
N VAL A 657 -7.82 -30.86 -1.24
CA VAL A 657 -8.80 -31.10 -0.18
C VAL A 657 -8.57 -32.51 0.36
N SER A 658 -8.27 -32.66 1.64
CA SER A 658 -8.05 -34.01 2.21
C SER A 658 -9.34 -34.83 2.33
N GLY A 659 -10.49 -34.19 2.52
CA GLY A 659 -11.80 -34.81 2.65
C GLY A 659 -12.59 -34.88 1.34
N ASN A 660 -13.93 -34.84 1.46
CA ASN A 660 -14.84 -34.76 0.31
C ASN A 660 -14.90 -33.33 -0.24
N ALA A 661 -14.80 -33.20 -1.57
CA ALA A 661 -15.10 -31.97 -2.29
C ALA A 661 -16.47 -32.12 -2.99
N ALA A 662 -17.49 -31.42 -2.49
CA ALA A 662 -18.80 -31.32 -3.14
C ALA A 662 -18.78 -30.14 -4.14
N LEU A 663 -19.06 -30.41 -5.42
CA LEU A 663 -18.92 -29.44 -6.50
C LEU A 663 -20.25 -29.11 -7.18
N ASP A 664 -20.49 -27.81 -7.33
CA ASP A 664 -21.52 -27.19 -8.16
C ASP A 664 -20.95 -25.87 -8.76
N GLY A 665 -21.80 -25.00 -9.29
CA GLY A 665 -21.43 -23.64 -9.69
C GLY A 665 -20.45 -23.61 -10.87
N ARG A 666 -19.44 -22.76 -10.79
CA ARG A 666 -18.55 -22.45 -11.93
C ARG A 666 -17.08 -22.79 -11.67
N LEU A 667 -16.42 -23.30 -12.70
CA LEU A 667 -14.96 -23.33 -12.82
C LEU A 667 -14.54 -22.36 -13.92
N THR A 668 -13.67 -21.41 -13.59
CA THR A 668 -13.11 -20.44 -14.54
C THR A 668 -11.61 -20.69 -14.68
N LEU A 669 -11.16 -20.96 -15.90
CA LEU A 669 -9.72 -21.06 -16.21
C LEU A 669 -9.24 -19.74 -16.81
N ALA A 670 -8.51 -18.95 -16.03
CA ALA A 670 -7.92 -17.69 -16.45
C ALA A 670 -6.49 -17.90 -16.96
N LEU A 671 -6.04 -17.05 -17.88
CA LEU A 671 -4.64 -17.05 -18.33
C LEU A 671 -3.86 -16.04 -17.48
N ALA A 672 -2.96 -16.53 -16.63
CA ALA A 672 -2.03 -15.68 -15.89
C ALA A 672 -1.23 -14.84 -16.90
N PRO A 673 -1.09 -13.52 -16.71
CA PRO A 673 -0.67 -12.59 -17.76
C PRO A 673 0.77 -12.85 -18.23
N THR A 674 0.93 -13.64 -19.30
CA THR A 674 2.15 -13.68 -20.10
C THR A 674 1.85 -13.21 -21.51
N ARG A 675 2.19 -11.94 -21.80
CA ARG A 675 2.23 -11.44 -23.17
C ARG A 675 3.18 -12.32 -23.97
N GLY A 676 2.67 -12.95 -25.01
CA GLY A 676 3.42 -13.92 -25.79
C GLY A 676 2.70 -14.33 -27.05
N TRP A 677 3.30 -15.28 -27.77
CA TRP A 677 2.73 -15.82 -28.99
C TRP A 677 1.87 -17.05 -28.69
N TYR A 678 0.59 -16.96 -29.05
CA TYR A 678 -0.35 -18.07 -28.97
C TYR A 678 -0.86 -18.37 -30.38
N ALA A 679 -0.47 -19.53 -30.89
CA ALA A 679 -0.97 -20.03 -32.18
C ALA A 679 -2.50 -20.17 -32.14
N ASN A 680 -3.16 -20.11 -33.31
CA ASN A 680 -4.59 -20.35 -33.37
C ASN A 680 -4.91 -21.80 -32.96
N GLY A 681 -5.84 -21.99 -32.02
CA GLY A 681 -6.13 -23.29 -31.43
C GLY A 681 -5.02 -23.77 -30.50
N TRP A 682 -4.26 -22.86 -29.89
CA TRP A 682 -3.29 -23.23 -28.85
C TRP A 682 -4.03 -23.83 -27.66
N THR A 683 -3.55 -24.96 -27.14
CA THR A 683 -4.21 -25.68 -26.05
C THR A 683 -3.23 -26.04 -24.95
N ILE A 684 -3.66 -25.91 -23.69
CA ILE A 684 -3.10 -26.63 -22.55
C ILE A 684 -4.17 -27.61 -22.06
N GLY A 685 -3.84 -28.90 -22.01
CA GLY A 685 -4.71 -29.95 -21.51
C GLY A 685 -4.23 -30.53 -20.18
N ASN A 686 -4.96 -31.49 -19.63
CA ASN A 686 -4.64 -32.18 -18.37
C ASN A 686 -4.52 -31.23 -17.16
N ILE A 687 -5.28 -30.13 -17.18
CA ILE A 687 -5.36 -29.21 -16.05
C ILE A 687 -6.22 -29.90 -14.99
N ARG A 688 -5.63 -30.19 -13.82
CA ARG A 688 -6.31 -30.83 -12.69
C ARG A 688 -6.29 -29.88 -11.49
N PRO A 689 -7.17 -28.86 -11.47
CA PRO A 689 -7.11 -27.78 -10.50
C PRO A 689 -7.53 -28.23 -9.10
N LEU A 690 -8.29 -29.32 -9.00
CA LEU A 690 -8.76 -29.87 -7.74
C LEU A 690 -8.18 -31.26 -7.50
N ARG A 691 -7.66 -31.48 -6.31
CA ARG A 691 -7.23 -32.80 -5.81
C ARG A 691 -7.92 -33.08 -4.49
N ALA A 692 -8.87 -34.01 -4.48
CA ALA A 692 -9.65 -34.31 -3.28
C ALA A 692 -9.55 -35.79 -2.86
N GLY A 693 -9.76 -36.08 -1.57
CA GLY A 693 -9.88 -37.46 -1.08
C GLY A 693 -11.09 -38.19 -1.68
N SER A 694 -12.19 -37.48 -1.87
CA SER A 694 -13.33 -37.89 -2.70
C SER A 694 -13.99 -36.67 -3.34
N ILE A 695 -14.68 -36.86 -4.48
CA ILE A 695 -15.40 -35.80 -5.18
C ILE A 695 -16.85 -36.24 -5.34
N THR A 696 -17.79 -35.35 -5.00
CA THR A 696 -19.22 -35.53 -5.22
C THR A 696 -19.75 -34.38 -6.08
N GLY A 697 -20.57 -34.68 -7.08
CA GLY A 697 -21.05 -33.66 -8.03
C GLY A 697 -20.01 -33.30 -9.11
N ALA A 698 -20.24 -32.18 -9.79
CA ALA A 698 -19.36 -31.62 -10.83
C ALA A 698 -19.67 -30.12 -10.97
N PHE A 699 -18.71 -29.33 -11.47
CA PHE A 699 -19.00 -27.93 -11.79
C PHE A 699 -20.15 -27.84 -12.79
N GLY A 700 -21.16 -27.03 -12.47
CA GLY A 700 -22.30 -26.78 -13.35
C GLY A 700 -21.93 -26.09 -14.65
N THR A 701 -20.88 -25.26 -14.62
CA THR A 701 -20.31 -24.60 -15.81
C THR A 701 -18.78 -24.57 -15.77
N VAL A 702 -18.16 -24.67 -16.95
CA VAL A 702 -16.71 -24.53 -17.13
C VAL A 702 -16.50 -23.51 -18.24
N GLU A 703 -15.76 -22.44 -17.96
CA GLU A 703 -15.51 -21.37 -18.94
C GLU A 703 -14.09 -20.81 -18.89
N GLY A 704 -13.69 -20.19 -20.00
CA GLY A 704 -12.43 -19.45 -20.07
C GLY A 704 -12.62 -18.07 -19.43
N GLY A 705 -11.65 -17.65 -18.62
CA GLY A 705 -11.65 -16.31 -18.02
C GLY A 705 -11.57 -15.19 -19.06
N GLN A 706 -11.81 -13.95 -18.60
CA GLN A 706 -11.68 -12.78 -19.47
C GLN A 706 -10.22 -12.58 -19.89
N LEU A 707 -9.98 -12.47 -21.20
CA LEU A 707 -8.68 -12.16 -21.77
C LEU A 707 -8.68 -10.73 -22.28
N THR A 708 -7.72 -9.91 -21.84
CA THR A 708 -7.53 -8.55 -22.37
C THR A 708 -6.93 -8.62 -23.77
N SER A 709 -7.78 -8.81 -24.78
CA SER A 709 -7.37 -8.92 -26.18
C SER A 709 -8.47 -8.53 -27.17
N PRO A 710 -8.16 -7.75 -28.23
CA PRO A 710 -9.10 -7.50 -29.32
C PRO A 710 -9.21 -8.69 -30.28
N THR A 711 -8.20 -9.55 -30.38
CA THR A 711 -8.05 -10.57 -31.44
C THR A 711 -8.17 -12.01 -30.93
N LEU A 712 -7.92 -12.25 -29.64
CA LEU A 712 -7.95 -13.58 -29.03
C LEU A 712 -9.23 -13.79 -28.22
N THR A 713 -9.61 -15.05 -28.08
CA THR A 713 -10.65 -15.53 -27.17
C THR A 713 -10.13 -16.72 -26.39
N LEU A 714 -10.47 -16.79 -25.11
CA LEU A 714 -10.12 -17.89 -24.22
C LEU A 714 -11.35 -18.78 -24.01
N GLN A 715 -11.18 -20.09 -24.14
CA GLN A 715 -12.24 -21.07 -23.93
C GLN A 715 -11.72 -22.18 -23.02
N ALA A 716 -12.57 -22.67 -22.12
CA ALA A 716 -12.26 -23.84 -21.29
C ALA A 716 -13.28 -24.95 -21.59
N SER A 717 -12.82 -26.20 -21.55
CA SER A 717 -13.69 -27.36 -21.74
C SER A 717 -13.28 -28.53 -20.84
N PRO A 718 -14.23 -29.32 -20.34
CA PRO A 718 -13.93 -30.56 -19.62
C PRO A 718 -13.41 -31.64 -20.59
N GLN A 719 -12.39 -32.38 -20.17
CA GLN A 719 -11.76 -33.51 -20.89
C GLN A 719 -12.01 -34.85 -20.18
N GLY A 720 -12.75 -34.85 -19.08
CA GLY A 720 -13.04 -36.00 -18.22
C GLY A 720 -13.77 -35.55 -16.96
N ALA A 721 -13.75 -36.37 -15.91
CA ALA A 721 -14.39 -36.04 -14.64
C ALA A 721 -13.61 -34.98 -13.81
N ASP A 722 -12.28 -34.94 -13.93
CA ASP A 722 -11.39 -34.10 -13.10
C ASP A 722 -10.31 -33.35 -13.92
N SER A 723 -10.40 -33.40 -15.25
CA SER A 723 -9.39 -32.87 -16.17
C SER A 723 -10.02 -31.87 -17.13
N TYR A 724 -9.34 -30.76 -17.35
CA TYR A 724 -9.82 -29.65 -18.19
C TYR A 724 -8.77 -29.26 -19.23
N GLN A 725 -9.24 -28.61 -20.28
CA GLN A 725 -8.43 -28.02 -21.35
C GLN A 725 -8.76 -26.54 -21.46
N LEU A 726 -7.71 -25.74 -21.57
CA LEU A 726 -7.75 -24.32 -21.91
C LEU A 726 -7.31 -24.14 -23.36
N THR A 727 -8.12 -23.45 -24.15
CA THR A 727 -7.88 -23.18 -25.57
C THR A 727 -7.86 -21.68 -25.83
N ILE A 728 -6.87 -21.21 -26.60
CA ILE A 728 -6.82 -19.85 -27.12
C ILE A 728 -7.06 -19.90 -28.62
N ASP A 729 -8.15 -19.25 -29.03
CA ASP A 729 -8.52 -19.09 -30.43
C ASP A 729 -8.33 -17.66 -30.89
N ARG A 730 -8.04 -17.50 -32.17
CA ARG A 730 -8.07 -16.20 -32.83
C ARG A 730 -9.46 -15.96 -33.41
N LYS A 731 -10.00 -14.77 -33.20
CA LYS A 731 -11.21 -14.33 -33.89
C LYS A 731 -11.00 -14.34 -35.40
N ALA A 732 -12.03 -14.69 -36.16
CA ALA A 732 -12.02 -14.54 -37.60
C ALA A 732 -11.79 -13.07 -37.97
N ASN A 733 -10.99 -12.81 -39.02
CA ASN A 733 -10.63 -11.45 -39.44
C ASN A 733 -10.02 -10.60 -38.30
N ALA A 734 -9.20 -11.24 -37.46
CA ALA A 734 -8.67 -10.70 -36.21
C ALA A 734 -8.09 -9.29 -36.39
N TYR A 735 -7.37 -9.04 -37.49
CA TYR A 735 -6.72 -7.76 -37.73
C TYR A 735 -7.50 -6.89 -38.72
N SER A 736 -7.99 -7.44 -39.83
CA SER A 736 -8.65 -6.65 -40.88
C SER A 736 -9.94 -5.97 -40.46
N GLN A 737 -10.66 -6.51 -39.47
CA GLN A 737 -11.88 -5.89 -38.94
C GLN A 737 -11.64 -4.48 -38.38
N TYR A 738 -10.42 -4.21 -37.90
CA TYR A 738 -10.03 -2.91 -37.32
C TYR A 738 -9.48 -1.92 -38.36
N GLY A 739 -9.42 -2.30 -39.64
CA GLY A 739 -9.06 -1.39 -40.74
C GLY A 739 -10.08 -0.25 -40.91
N ARG A 740 -9.61 0.99 -40.87
CA ARG A 740 -10.44 2.21 -40.95
C ARG A 740 -10.73 2.67 -42.38
N ASP A 741 -9.88 2.25 -43.31
CA ASP A 741 -10.03 2.49 -44.75
C ASP A 741 -9.66 1.21 -45.53
N ASP A 742 -9.82 1.22 -46.85
CA ASP A 742 -9.54 0.04 -47.67
C ASP A 742 -8.06 -0.37 -47.60
N ASN A 743 -7.14 0.59 -47.52
CA ASN A 743 -5.69 0.32 -47.45
C ASN A 743 -5.30 -0.43 -46.17
N THR A 744 -5.77 0.06 -45.02
CA THR A 744 -5.52 -0.57 -43.72
C THR A 744 -6.25 -1.90 -43.57
N ARG A 745 -7.45 -2.03 -44.17
CA ARG A 745 -8.17 -3.31 -44.23
C ARG A 745 -7.42 -4.35 -45.04
N GLN A 746 -6.84 -3.98 -46.18
CA GLN A 746 -6.00 -4.84 -47.02
C GLN A 746 -4.73 -5.29 -46.28
N ALA A 747 -4.04 -4.36 -45.59
CA ALA A 747 -2.90 -4.71 -44.73
C ALA A 747 -3.30 -5.68 -43.60
N GLY A 748 -4.46 -5.47 -42.98
CA GLY A 748 -5.01 -6.38 -41.97
C GLY A 748 -5.36 -7.75 -42.54
N GLN A 749 -5.88 -7.83 -43.77
CA GLN A 749 -6.18 -9.11 -44.44
C GLN A 749 -4.91 -9.90 -44.75
N ALA A 750 -3.81 -9.20 -45.08
CA ALA A 750 -2.51 -9.84 -45.23
C ALA A 750 -2.02 -10.44 -43.89
N LEU A 751 -2.18 -9.72 -42.77
CA LEU A 751 -1.89 -10.26 -41.43
C LEU A 751 -2.79 -11.46 -41.09
N ASP A 752 -4.08 -11.39 -41.40
CA ASP A 752 -5.02 -12.50 -41.20
C ASP A 752 -4.60 -13.77 -41.98
N LYS A 753 -3.98 -13.62 -43.17
CA LYS A 753 -3.43 -14.75 -43.95
C LYS A 753 -2.10 -15.27 -43.41
N ILE A 754 -1.26 -14.41 -42.84
CA ILE A 754 0.09 -14.76 -42.39
C ILE A 754 0.07 -15.46 -41.02
N VAL A 755 -0.83 -15.06 -40.12
CA VAL A 755 -0.80 -15.45 -38.70
C VAL A 755 -0.67 -16.96 -38.47
N ALA A 756 -1.31 -17.80 -39.29
CA ALA A 756 -1.27 -19.26 -39.16
C ALA A 756 0.13 -19.88 -39.43
N GLN A 757 0.99 -19.17 -40.17
CA GLN A 757 2.32 -19.62 -40.58
C GLN A 757 3.44 -18.65 -40.14
N ALA A 758 3.14 -17.78 -39.15
CA ALA A 758 4.07 -16.78 -38.66
C ALA A 758 5.30 -17.42 -37.98
N GLY A 759 6.47 -17.28 -38.60
CA GLY A 759 7.74 -17.72 -38.04
C GLY A 759 8.20 -16.86 -36.85
N PRO A 760 9.22 -17.29 -36.09
CA PRO A 760 9.66 -16.64 -34.84
C PRO A 760 9.95 -15.14 -34.96
N GLY A 761 10.44 -14.67 -36.11
CA GLY A 761 10.69 -13.25 -36.34
C GLY A 761 9.42 -12.39 -36.38
N MET A 762 8.27 -12.94 -36.78
CA MET A 762 6.99 -12.22 -36.92
C MET A 762 6.12 -12.29 -35.66
N GLN A 763 6.36 -13.27 -34.80
CA GLN A 763 5.58 -13.54 -33.59
C GLN A 763 5.55 -12.38 -32.58
N PRO A 764 6.64 -11.60 -32.35
CA PRO A 764 6.59 -10.43 -31.47
C PRO A 764 5.62 -9.35 -31.93
N LEU A 765 5.51 -9.12 -33.25
CA LEU A 765 4.56 -8.17 -33.83
C LEU A 765 3.12 -8.62 -33.54
N TYR A 766 2.81 -9.90 -33.79
CA TYR A 766 1.48 -10.42 -33.47
C TYR A 766 1.17 -10.38 -31.98
N SER A 767 2.13 -10.77 -31.13
CA SER A 767 1.98 -10.68 -29.67
C SER A 767 1.67 -9.24 -29.22
N ALA A 768 2.17 -8.23 -29.93
CA ALA A 768 1.87 -6.82 -29.67
C ALA A 768 0.48 -6.39 -30.15
N LEU A 769 -0.03 -6.95 -31.23
CA LEU A 769 -1.39 -6.71 -31.69
C LEU A 769 -2.40 -7.47 -30.82
N ASP A 770 -2.09 -8.70 -30.45
CA ASP A 770 -2.97 -9.61 -29.72
C ASP A 770 -3.22 -9.15 -28.28
N PHE A 771 -2.18 -8.69 -27.58
CA PHE A 771 -2.30 -8.18 -26.20
C PHE A 771 -2.39 -6.66 -26.18
N SER A 772 -3.23 -6.08 -27.04
CA SER A 772 -3.49 -4.64 -27.10
C SER A 772 -4.89 -4.28 -26.57
N ALA A 773 -5.29 -3.01 -26.69
CA ALA A 773 -6.59 -2.55 -26.22
C ALA A 773 -7.75 -3.37 -26.83
N THR A 774 -8.70 -3.79 -25.99
CA THR A 774 -9.81 -4.70 -26.35
C THR A 774 -10.76 -4.11 -27.40
N ASP A 775 -10.77 -2.79 -27.56
CA ASP A 775 -11.53 -2.07 -28.60
C ASP A 775 -10.86 -2.10 -29.99
N GLY A 776 -9.64 -2.64 -30.08
CA GLY A 776 -8.86 -2.73 -31.32
C GLY A 776 -8.29 -1.40 -31.82
N SER A 777 -8.38 -0.31 -31.05
CA SER A 777 -7.84 1.01 -31.41
C SER A 777 -6.34 0.98 -31.71
N THR A 778 -5.60 0.14 -30.98
CA THR A 778 -4.16 -0.06 -31.18
C THR A 778 -3.88 -0.80 -32.48
N VAL A 779 -4.66 -1.84 -32.80
CA VAL A 779 -4.55 -2.58 -34.07
C VAL A 779 -4.84 -1.64 -35.24
N ALA A 780 -5.92 -0.85 -35.16
CA ALA A 780 -6.27 0.14 -36.17
C ALA A 780 -5.13 1.15 -36.43
N SER A 781 -4.46 1.60 -35.37
CA SER A 781 -3.33 2.54 -35.48
C SER A 781 -2.11 1.85 -36.09
N ALA A 782 -1.78 0.63 -35.65
CA ALA A 782 -0.68 -0.18 -36.17
C ALA A 782 -0.82 -0.46 -37.67
N LEU A 783 -2.03 -0.72 -38.16
CA LEU A 783 -2.27 -0.98 -39.58
C LEU A 783 -1.90 0.21 -40.49
N ASN A 784 -1.98 1.46 -40.02
CA ASN A 784 -1.57 2.62 -40.82
C ASN A 784 -0.06 2.60 -41.06
N VAL A 785 0.72 2.41 -39.99
CA VAL A 785 2.18 2.41 -40.05
C VAL A 785 2.73 1.13 -40.66
N LEU A 786 1.98 0.01 -40.67
CA LEU A 786 2.34 -1.24 -41.34
C LEU A 786 1.96 -1.29 -42.83
N SER A 787 1.38 -0.22 -43.36
CA SER A 787 1.01 -0.10 -44.77
C SER A 787 2.08 0.67 -45.58
N PRO A 788 2.21 0.42 -46.90
CA PRO A 788 3.17 1.14 -47.76
C PRO A 788 2.70 2.54 -48.17
N ALA A 789 1.57 3.03 -47.67
CA ALA A 789 0.92 4.24 -48.16
C ALA A 789 1.85 5.48 -48.16
N GLY A 790 2.78 5.58 -47.20
CA GLY A 790 3.78 6.64 -47.12
C GLY A 790 4.68 6.77 -48.35
N TYR A 791 4.91 5.70 -49.11
CA TYR A 791 5.73 5.74 -50.34
C TYR A 791 5.14 6.61 -51.45
N SER A 792 3.83 6.88 -51.43
CA SER A 792 3.20 7.80 -52.39
C SER A 792 3.72 9.24 -52.27
N ALA A 793 4.20 9.64 -51.08
CA ALA A 793 4.81 10.96 -50.88
C ALA A 793 6.15 11.11 -51.62
N MET A 794 6.88 10.01 -51.83
CA MET A 794 8.14 10.03 -52.60
C MET A 794 7.88 10.37 -54.07
N PHE A 795 6.88 9.73 -54.69
CA PHE A 795 6.47 10.07 -56.06
C PHE A 795 5.93 11.50 -56.16
N ALA A 796 5.17 11.98 -55.16
CA ALA A 796 4.69 13.36 -55.12
C ALA A 796 5.86 14.36 -55.14
N ALA A 797 6.86 14.14 -54.28
CA ALA A 797 8.04 14.98 -54.22
C ALA A 797 8.86 14.98 -55.53
N SER A 798 9.05 13.82 -56.17
CA SER A 798 9.73 13.74 -57.47
C SER A 798 8.94 14.45 -58.58
N VAL A 799 7.61 14.37 -58.61
CA VAL A 799 6.80 15.15 -59.58
C VAL A 799 6.96 16.65 -59.36
N ASP A 800 6.95 17.11 -58.11
CA ASP A 800 7.09 18.53 -57.79
C ASP A 800 8.50 19.06 -58.09
N ARG A 801 9.54 18.24 -57.89
CA ARG A 801 10.92 18.48 -58.35
C ARG A 801 10.97 18.72 -59.86
N GLU A 802 10.38 17.81 -60.62
CA GLU A 802 10.37 17.87 -62.08
C GLU A 802 9.64 19.11 -62.60
N ARG A 803 8.55 19.50 -61.94
CA ARG A 803 7.82 20.75 -62.21
C ARG A 803 8.67 21.97 -61.92
N GLN A 804 9.32 22.03 -60.75
CA GLN A 804 10.17 23.16 -60.37
C GLN A 804 11.33 23.38 -61.36
N ILE A 805 12.01 22.31 -61.78
CA ILE A 805 13.09 22.41 -62.76
C ILE A 805 12.53 22.85 -64.12
N THR A 806 11.37 22.31 -64.52
CA THR A 806 10.68 22.72 -65.76
C THR A 806 10.33 24.21 -65.76
N ASP A 807 9.79 24.71 -64.66
CA ASP A 807 9.42 26.12 -64.50
C ASP A 807 10.65 27.03 -64.55
N SER A 808 11.75 26.60 -63.93
CA SER A 808 13.04 27.33 -63.96
C SER A 808 13.58 27.49 -65.38
N VAL A 809 13.35 26.51 -66.26
CA VAL A 809 13.81 26.52 -67.66
C VAL A 809 12.79 27.17 -68.61
N THR A 810 11.48 27.07 -68.37
CA THR A 810 10.43 27.47 -69.34
C THR A 810 9.72 28.78 -69.01
N SER A 811 9.71 29.24 -67.76
CA SER A 811 9.00 30.47 -67.34
C SER A 811 9.76 31.34 -66.32
N GLY A 812 10.87 30.85 -65.76
CA GLY A 812 11.64 31.52 -64.70
C GLY A 812 12.70 32.51 -65.17
N ALA A 813 13.71 32.69 -64.31
CA ALA A 813 14.79 33.69 -64.45
C ALA A 813 15.54 33.65 -65.80
N LEU A 814 15.60 32.48 -66.45
CA LEU A 814 16.25 32.29 -67.76
C LEU A 814 15.44 32.85 -68.94
N VAL A 815 14.11 32.98 -68.79
CA VAL A 815 13.21 33.49 -69.84
C VAL A 815 13.14 35.02 -69.84
N ALA A 816 13.43 35.67 -68.71
CA ALA A 816 13.58 37.13 -68.64
C ALA A 816 14.77 37.66 -69.47
N ILE A 817 15.69 36.79 -69.90
CA ILE A 817 16.96 37.13 -70.56
C ILE A 817 16.87 37.01 -72.09
N ILE A 818 15.67 37.08 -72.69
CA ILE A 818 15.55 37.16 -74.16
C ILE A 818 16.18 38.50 -74.62
N PRO A 819 17.22 38.49 -75.47
CA PRO A 819 17.92 39.70 -75.90
C PRO A 819 17.04 40.58 -76.81
N GLN A 820 17.24 41.90 -76.74
CA GLN A 820 16.76 42.80 -77.78
C GLN A 820 17.60 42.65 -79.08
N ALA A 821 16.96 42.92 -80.22
CA ALA A 821 17.55 42.86 -81.55
C ALA A 821 18.85 43.69 -81.65
N GLY A 822 19.90 43.11 -82.24
CA GLY A 822 21.17 43.81 -82.54
C GLY A 822 22.45 43.23 -81.90
N LYS A 823 22.41 42.08 -81.21
CA LYS A 823 23.60 41.39 -80.67
C LYS A 823 23.58 39.89 -81.04
N GLU A 824 23.98 39.57 -82.26
CA GLU A 824 23.88 38.24 -82.87
C GLU A 824 25.02 37.27 -82.48
N GLY A 825 24.71 35.98 -82.27
CA GLY A 825 25.61 34.84 -82.56
C GLY A 825 26.38 34.13 -81.42
N GLY A 826 26.45 34.68 -80.19
CA GLY A 826 27.25 34.15 -79.07
C GLY A 826 26.58 33.04 -78.24
N TRP A 827 27.38 32.22 -77.56
CA TRP A 827 26.89 31.22 -76.60
C TRP A 827 26.55 31.89 -75.27
N ARG A 828 25.59 31.32 -74.54
CA ARG A 828 25.25 31.72 -73.17
C ARG A 828 25.32 30.52 -72.28
N ALA A 829 26.13 30.58 -71.22
CA ALA A 829 26.09 29.63 -70.13
C ALA A 829 25.26 30.19 -68.98
N PHE A 830 24.52 29.31 -68.30
CA PHE A 830 23.75 29.70 -67.12
C PHE A 830 23.91 28.71 -65.97
N ALA A 831 23.74 29.22 -64.77
CA ALA A 831 23.65 28.45 -63.53
C ALA A 831 22.51 29.03 -62.67
N VAL A 832 21.61 28.17 -62.21
CA VAL A 832 20.38 28.51 -61.49
C VAL A 832 20.27 27.64 -60.23
N PRO A 833 20.91 28.03 -59.12
CA PRO A 833 20.59 27.44 -57.82
C PRO A 833 19.12 27.67 -57.47
N PHE A 834 18.47 26.63 -56.94
CA PHE A 834 17.09 26.68 -56.49
C PHE A 834 16.90 26.02 -55.14
N GLY A 835 15.86 26.46 -54.43
CA GLY A 835 15.38 25.86 -53.19
C GLY A 835 13.85 25.83 -53.16
N SER A 836 13.27 24.85 -52.47
CA SER A 836 11.83 24.68 -52.31
C SER A 836 11.45 24.09 -50.96
N GLY A 837 10.26 24.47 -50.49
CA GLY A 837 9.55 23.84 -49.38
C GLY A 837 8.14 23.46 -49.81
N PHE A 838 7.68 22.30 -49.35
CA PHE A 838 6.39 21.70 -49.69
C PHE A 838 5.63 21.34 -48.41
N ASP A 839 4.38 21.80 -48.28
CA ASP A 839 3.46 21.37 -47.22
C ASP A 839 2.20 20.78 -47.87
N GLN A 840 2.04 19.45 -47.74
CA GLN A 840 0.86 18.72 -48.16
C GLN A 840 0.09 18.26 -46.92
N LYS A 841 -1.16 18.71 -46.79
CA LYS A 841 -2.10 18.24 -45.78
C LYS A 841 -2.65 16.87 -46.16
N ARG A 842 -2.95 16.09 -45.14
CA ARG A 842 -3.63 14.79 -45.31
C ARG A 842 -5.06 15.01 -45.78
N GLY A 843 -5.49 14.18 -46.73
CA GLY A 843 -6.89 13.98 -47.11
C GLY A 843 -7.23 12.49 -47.17
N ASP A 844 -8.50 12.15 -47.35
CA ASP A 844 -8.97 10.74 -47.29
C ASP A 844 -8.21 9.80 -48.23
N ALA A 845 -7.80 10.31 -49.40
CA ALA A 845 -7.04 9.57 -50.39
C ALA A 845 -5.66 10.18 -50.70
N VAL A 846 -5.18 11.16 -49.92
CA VAL A 846 -3.88 11.82 -50.16
C VAL A 846 -3.05 11.77 -48.87
N VAL A 847 -1.80 11.32 -48.99
CA VAL A 847 -0.87 11.28 -47.84
C VAL A 847 -0.36 12.68 -47.53
N GLY A 848 -0.36 13.04 -46.25
CA GLY A 848 0.25 14.29 -45.80
C GLY A 848 1.77 14.16 -45.67
N TYR A 849 2.51 15.17 -46.10
CA TYR A 849 3.97 15.23 -45.93
C TYR A 849 4.46 16.68 -45.82
N ASP A 850 5.66 16.82 -45.27
CA ASP A 850 6.50 18.01 -45.38
C ASP A 850 7.70 17.66 -46.26
N GLY A 851 8.01 18.52 -47.22
CA GLY A 851 9.14 18.32 -48.12
C GLY A 851 10.05 19.55 -48.16
N SER A 852 11.34 19.33 -48.36
CA SER A 852 12.29 20.39 -48.69
C SER A 852 13.22 19.91 -49.77
N GLY A 853 13.52 20.77 -50.74
CA GLY A 853 14.43 20.46 -51.84
C GLY A 853 15.38 21.61 -52.14
N TYR A 854 16.55 21.27 -52.67
CA TYR A 854 17.48 22.25 -53.24
C TYR A 854 18.28 21.62 -54.38
N GLY A 855 18.81 22.44 -55.26
CA GLY A 855 19.57 21.96 -56.40
C GLY A 855 20.17 23.06 -57.25
N LEU A 856 20.75 22.66 -58.38
CA LEU A 856 21.31 23.54 -59.38
C LEU A 856 20.87 23.08 -60.75
N VAL A 857 20.29 23.98 -61.54
CA VAL A 857 20.15 23.81 -62.99
C VAL A 857 21.27 24.56 -63.68
N PHE A 858 21.97 23.94 -64.61
CA PHE A 858 23.05 24.58 -65.35
C PHE A 858 22.99 24.17 -66.81
N GLY A 859 23.50 25.00 -67.71
CA GLY A 859 23.41 24.67 -69.13
C GLY A 859 24.04 25.71 -70.03
N ALA A 860 23.95 25.45 -71.33
CA ALA A 860 24.36 26.38 -72.36
C ALA A 860 23.32 26.45 -73.47
N GLU A 861 23.11 27.66 -73.98
CA GLU A 861 22.15 27.94 -75.04
C GLU A 861 22.70 28.95 -76.05
N ARG A 862 22.22 28.87 -77.29
CA ARG A 862 22.64 29.73 -78.38
C ARG A 862 21.44 30.13 -79.23
N GLN A 863 21.49 31.35 -79.75
CA GLN A 863 20.57 31.82 -80.79
C GLN A 863 20.89 31.11 -82.12
N ALA A 864 19.87 30.61 -82.81
CA ALA A 864 20.05 29.92 -84.09
C ALA A 864 20.54 30.91 -85.16
N ALA A 865 21.58 30.53 -85.91
CA ALA A 865 22.26 31.44 -86.84
C ALA A 865 21.33 31.96 -87.96
N ASP A 866 20.44 31.10 -88.47
CA ASP A 866 19.52 31.44 -89.56
C ASP A 866 18.15 31.94 -89.06
N TYR A 867 17.90 31.85 -87.75
CA TYR A 867 16.62 32.19 -87.12
C TYR A 867 16.90 32.92 -85.80
N PRO A 868 17.10 34.26 -85.83
CA PRO A 868 17.46 35.01 -84.63
C PRO A 868 16.39 34.91 -83.53
N ASP A 869 15.14 34.64 -83.88
CA ASP A 869 14.06 34.53 -82.90
C ASP A 869 14.04 33.19 -82.16
N LEU A 870 14.90 32.23 -82.54
CA LEU A 870 14.98 30.88 -81.97
C LEU A 870 16.26 30.70 -81.13
N VAL A 871 16.09 30.19 -79.90
CA VAL A 871 17.16 29.79 -78.99
C VAL A 871 17.08 28.28 -78.78
N LEU A 872 18.22 27.60 -78.94
CA LEU A 872 18.37 26.18 -78.66
C LEU A 872 19.43 25.97 -77.57
N GLY A 873 19.19 25.04 -76.66
CA GLY A 873 20.13 24.77 -75.58
C GLY A 873 19.99 23.37 -75.00
N PHE A 874 20.94 23.06 -74.12
CA PHE A 874 20.93 21.87 -73.28
C PHE A 874 21.15 22.29 -71.83
N HIS A 875 20.63 21.49 -70.90
CA HIS A 875 20.79 21.70 -69.48
C HIS A 875 21.00 20.40 -68.73
N GLY A 876 21.72 20.48 -67.62
CA GLY A 876 21.74 19.48 -66.57
C GLY A 876 21.11 20.02 -65.30
N ALA A 877 20.58 19.14 -64.47
CA ALA A 877 20.12 19.48 -63.12
C ALA A 877 20.63 18.44 -62.13
N PHE A 878 21.10 18.88 -60.97
CA PHE A 878 21.21 18.02 -59.80
C PHE A 878 20.33 18.55 -58.69
N SER A 879 19.73 17.67 -57.92
CA SER A 879 18.82 18.05 -56.84
C SER A 879 18.81 17.03 -55.72
N GLN A 880 18.64 17.52 -54.50
CA GLN A 880 18.39 16.71 -53.32
C GLN A 880 17.04 17.13 -52.71
N GLN A 881 16.26 16.14 -52.27
CA GLN A 881 15.00 16.34 -51.56
C GLN A 881 14.98 15.50 -50.28
N THR A 882 14.34 16.04 -49.26
CA THR A 882 13.99 15.32 -48.03
C THR A 882 12.48 15.40 -47.83
N ILE A 883 11.86 14.28 -47.50
CA ILE A 883 10.43 14.11 -47.31
C ILE A 883 10.20 13.55 -45.91
N VAL A 884 9.29 14.17 -45.16
CA VAL A 884 8.81 13.68 -43.87
C VAL A 884 7.31 13.43 -43.97
N VAL A 885 6.92 12.16 -43.90
CA VAL A 885 5.52 11.74 -44.00
C VAL A 885 4.82 11.99 -42.66
N LYS A 886 3.67 12.68 -42.72
CA LYS A 886 2.85 13.00 -41.54
C LYS A 886 2.10 11.75 -41.05
N ALA A 887 1.68 11.79 -39.79
CA ALA A 887 0.81 10.76 -39.24
C ALA A 887 -0.51 10.65 -40.02
N PRO A 888 -1.11 9.44 -40.13
CA PRO A 888 -0.76 8.21 -39.40
C PRO A 888 0.24 7.26 -40.09
N GLU A 889 0.62 7.47 -41.35
CA GLU A 889 1.50 6.54 -42.09
C GLU A 889 2.98 6.62 -41.63
N THR A 890 3.50 7.83 -41.37
CA THR A 890 4.87 8.13 -40.88
C THR A 890 6.03 7.60 -41.75
N GLY A 891 7.15 8.34 -41.76
CA GLY A 891 8.35 7.94 -42.49
C GLY A 891 9.20 9.11 -42.93
N LYS A 892 10.46 8.83 -43.23
CA LYS A 892 11.43 9.83 -43.73
C LYS A 892 12.09 9.28 -44.98
N GLY A 893 12.02 10.04 -46.07
CA GLY A 893 12.65 9.69 -47.33
C GLY A 893 13.59 10.77 -47.84
N GLU A 894 14.54 10.36 -48.66
CA GLU A 894 15.51 11.24 -49.31
C GLU A 894 15.62 10.86 -50.79
N VAL A 895 15.72 11.85 -51.67
CA VAL A 895 15.87 11.65 -53.12
C VAL A 895 17.03 12.51 -53.62
N ASN A 896 18.03 11.90 -54.22
CA ASN A 896 19.09 12.55 -54.95
C ASN A 896 18.90 12.26 -56.44
N ALA A 897 18.90 13.29 -57.28
CA ALA A 897 18.61 13.10 -58.69
C ALA A 897 19.54 13.91 -59.58
N PHE A 898 19.81 13.34 -60.75
CA PHE A 898 20.55 13.98 -61.82
C PHE A 898 19.77 13.85 -63.13
N ASP A 899 19.54 14.99 -63.79
CA ASP A 899 18.76 15.06 -65.03
C ASP A 899 19.57 15.72 -66.14
N LEU A 900 19.32 15.28 -67.37
CA LEU A 900 19.85 15.87 -68.60
C LEU A 900 18.70 16.20 -69.54
N GLY A 901 18.71 17.40 -70.11
CA GLY A 901 17.64 17.87 -70.97
C GLY A 901 18.09 18.78 -72.10
N LEU A 902 17.21 18.91 -73.08
CA LEU A 902 17.30 19.82 -74.21
C LEU A 902 16.13 20.81 -74.11
N HIS A 903 16.35 22.05 -74.54
CA HIS A 903 15.30 23.07 -74.56
C HIS A 903 15.38 23.96 -75.80
N ALA A 904 14.22 24.47 -76.20
CA ALA A 904 14.05 25.42 -77.29
C ALA A 904 13.14 26.57 -76.84
N ARG A 905 13.43 27.80 -77.28
CA ARG A 905 12.60 28.99 -77.05
C ARG A 905 12.51 29.82 -78.32
N TYR A 906 11.32 30.28 -78.66
CA TYR A 906 11.03 31.13 -79.79
C TYR A 906 10.30 32.38 -79.34
N ALA A 907 10.76 33.57 -79.73
CA ALA A 907 10.06 34.84 -79.52
C ALA A 907 10.59 35.88 -80.52
N GLU A 908 9.69 36.44 -81.35
CA GLU A 908 10.03 37.45 -82.36
C GLU A 908 10.31 38.84 -81.74
N ASP A 909 9.51 39.24 -80.74
CA ASP A 909 9.72 40.47 -79.96
C ASP A 909 9.63 40.14 -78.45
N PRO A 910 10.58 40.63 -77.62
CA PRO A 910 10.53 40.44 -76.17
C PRO A 910 9.23 40.95 -75.52
N LEU A 911 8.64 42.04 -76.03
CA LEU A 911 7.45 42.71 -75.50
C LEU A 911 6.15 42.42 -76.27
N ALA A 912 6.22 41.91 -77.51
CA ALA A 912 5.05 41.69 -78.36
C ALA A 912 5.10 40.37 -79.15
N GLY A 913 3.94 39.86 -79.58
CA GLY A 913 3.87 38.74 -80.50
C GLY A 913 3.86 37.35 -79.85
N VAL A 914 3.98 36.32 -80.69
CA VAL A 914 3.92 34.91 -80.25
C VAL A 914 5.24 34.53 -79.59
N TRP A 915 5.16 33.80 -78.48
CA TRP A 915 6.31 33.12 -77.90
C TRP A 915 5.99 31.65 -77.63
N LEU A 916 7.00 30.80 -77.78
CA LEU A 916 6.93 29.36 -77.54
C LEU A 916 8.17 28.92 -76.76
N SER A 917 8.03 27.95 -75.86
CA SER A 917 9.11 27.28 -75.17
C SER A 917 8.80 25.80 -75.09
N GLY A 918 9.82 24.96 -75.24
CA GLY A 918 9.68 23.52 -75.03
C GLY A 918 10.95 22.91 -74.47
N LEU A 919 10.81 21.80 -73.76
CA LEU A 919 11.92 20.99 -73.29
C LEU A 919 11.59 19.49 -73.29
N ALA A 920 12.66 18.70 -73.33
CA ALA A 920 12.65 17.28 -73.06
C ALA A 920 13.79 16.96 -72.08
N ARG A 921 13.52 16.21 -71.02
CA ARG A 921 14.46 15.88 -69.96
C ARG A 921 14.31 14.42 -69.52
N MET A 922 15.41 13.77 -69.19
CA MET A 922 15.46 12.45 -68.57
C MET A 922 16.35 12.50 -67.34
N GLY A 923 16.03 11.76 -66.30
CA GLY A 923 16.79 11.73 -65.06
C GLY A 923 16.88 10.37 -64.41
N ILE A 924 17.88 10.23 -63.55
CA ILE A 924 18.08 9.10 -62.65
C ILE A 924 17.95 9.58 -61.21
N GLU A 925 17.20 8.85 -60.39
CA GLU A 925 16.90 9.19 -59.00
C GLU A 925 17.42 8.09 -58.08
N ASP A 926 18.37 8.39 -57.20
CA ASP A 926 18.79 7.55 -56.09
C ASP A 926 18.00 7.97 -54.84
N ALA A 927 17.15 7.08 -54.33
CA ALA A 927 16.19 7.40 -53.29
C ALA A 927 16.20 6.36 -52.18
N SER A 928 15.94 6.83 -50.97
CA SER A 928 15.84 6.01 -49.77
C SER A 928 14.60 6.37 -48.95
N MET A 929 14.08 5.40 -48.19
CA MET A 929 12.95 5.59 -47.28
C MET A 929 13.14 4.76 -46.03
N THR A 930 12.99 5.40 -44.88
CA THR A 930 12.90 4.76 -43.56
C THR A 930 11.49 4.94 -42.99
N ARG A 931 10.81 3.84 -42.72
CA ARG A 931 9.47 3.79 -42.12
C ARG A 931 9.56 3.23 -40.69
N PRO A 932 9.55 4.10 -39.65
CA PRO A 932 9.48 3.64 -38.27
C PRO A 932 8.05 3.23 -37.92
N PHE A 933 7.90 2.20 -37.09
CA PHE A 933 6.61 1.83 -36.52
C PHE A 933 6.78 1.44 -35.06
N SER A 934 5.89 1.94 -34.21
CA SER A 934 5.83 1.55 -32.80
C SER A 934 4.41 1.58 -32.27
N PHE A 935 4.04 0.53 -31.54
CA PHE A 935 2.73 0.38 -30.91
C PHE A 935 2.83 -0.67 -29.80
N ASN A 936 2.11 -0.45 -28.69
CA ASN A 936 2.03 -1.39 -27.57
C ASN A 936 3.40 -1.94 -27.12
N GLY A 937 4.44 -1.12 -26.97
CA GLY A 937 5.78 -1.58 -26.57
C GLY A 937 6.56 -2.41 -27.62
N TYR A 938 5.99 -2.61 -28.82
CA TYR A 938 6.73 -3.08 -29.99
C TYR A 938 7.28 -1.88 -30.76
N SER A 939 8.51 -2.00 -31.25
CA SER A 939 9.17 -1.01 -32.09
C SER A 939 9.98 -1.70 -33.17
N GLY A 940 9.90 -1.19 -34.38
CA GLY A 940 10.73 -1.64 -35.49
C GLY A 940 10.78 -0.61 -36.61
N ARG A 941 11.55 -0.93 -37.64
CA ARG A 941 11.67 -0.09 -38.84
C ARG A 941 11.78 -0.92 -40.11
N GLY A 942 11.25 -0.38 -41.20
CA GLY A 942 11.50 -0.83 -42.57
C GLY A 942 12.35 0.20 -43.31
N GLU A 943 13.43 -0.24 -43.94
CA GLU A 943 14.37 0.63 -44.68
C GLU A 943 14.55 0.10 -46.10
N ALA A 944 14.47 0.97 -47.10
CA ALA A 944 14.72 0.61 -48.49
C ALA A 944 15.41 1.73 -49.26
N ASP A 945 16.34 1.32 -50.13
CA ASP A 945 17.05 2.16 -51.07
C ASP A 945 16.78 1.66 -52.50
N TRP A 946 16.60 2.56 -53.46
CA TRP A 946 16.34 2.21 -54.86
C TRP A 946 16.86 3.26 -55.83
N THR A 947 17.07 2.84 -57.08
CA THR A 947 17.35 3.75 -58.19
C THR A 947 16.16 3.76 -59.16
N GLY A 948 15.52 4.91 -59.30
CA GLY A 948 14.40 5.15 -60.22
C GLY A 948 14.79 6.02 -61.41
N TYR A 949 13.82 6.24 -62.30
CA TYR A 949 14.00 7.05 -63.51
C TYR A 949 12.87 8.07 -63.67
N SER A 950 13.21 9.26 -64.18
CA SER A 950 12.26 10.31 -64.52
C SER A 950 12.35 10.68 -66.00
N THR A 951 11.24 11.06 -66.60
CA THR A 951 11.21 11.64 -67.95
C THR A 951 10.16 12.75 -68.01
N THR A 952 10.57 13.93 -68.47
CA THR A 952 9.70 15.10 -68.56
C THR A 952 9.71 15.70 -69.96
N LEU A 953 8.53 15.92 -70.52
CA LEU A 953 8.29 16.64 -71.78
C LEU A 953 7.39 17.82 -71.48
N ALA A 954 7.80 19.04 -71.83
CA ALA A 954 6.99 20.22 -71.58
C ALA A 954 7.00 21.18 -72.76
N ALA A 955 5.86 21.82 -73.00
CA ALA A 955 5.70 22.89 -73.96
C ALA A 955 4.82 23.99 -73.36
N ALA A 956 5.22 25.25 -73.53
CA ALA A 956 4.50 26.42 -73.09
C ALA A 956 4.53 27.48 -74.18
N GLY A 957 3.51 28.33 -74.24
CA GLY A 957 3.45 29.39 -75.22
C GLY A 957 2.36 30.39 -74.94
N GLY A 958 2.37 31.48 -75.68
CA GLY A 958 1.40 32.54 -75.51
C GLY A 958 1.55 33.64 -76.54
N TYR A 959 0.80 34.72 -76.32
CA TYR A 959 0.87 35.93 -77.13
C TYR A 959 1.07 37.12 -76.21
N ARG A 960 2.03 38.00 -76.50
CA ARG A 960 2.34 39.20 -75.72
C ARG A 960 1.77 40.45 -76.38
N TRP A 961 1.13 41.31 -75.60
CA TRP A 961 0.75 42.65 -76.04
C TRP A 961 1.69 43.68 -75.43
N ALA A 962 2.36 44.47 -76.27
CA ALA A 962 3.10 45.65 -75.83
C ALA A 962 2.11 46.75 -75.42
N LEU A 963 1.87 46.90 -74.12
CA LEU A 963 0.97 47.92 -73.56
C LEU A 963 1.64 49.31 -73.54
N SER A 964 2.98 49.33 -73.49
CA SER A 964 3.83 50.52 -73.65
C SER A 964 5.20 50.09 -74.20
N GLY A 965 6.13 51.03 -74.37
CA GLY A 965 7.53 50.71 -74.69
C GLY A 965 8.29 49.96 -73.60
N THR A 966 7.68 49.72 -72.43
CA THR A 966 8.30 49.06 -71.27
C THR A 966 7.41 48.01 -70.61
N ILE A 967 6.14 47.86 -71.00
CA ILE A 967 5.18 46.95 -70.36
C ILE A 967 4.65 45.96 -71.39
N SER A 968 4.68 44.67 -71.05
CA SER A 968 4.04 43.59 -71.80
C SER A 968 3.06 42.82 -70.92
N LEU A 969 1.93 42.39 -71.49
CA LEU A 969 0.98 41.49 -70.84
C LEU A 969 0.33 40.57 -71.86
N GLY A 970 0.07 39.32 -71.50
CA GLY A 970 -0.63 38.42 -72.39
C GLY A 970 -0.99 37.06 -71.80
N PRO A 971 -1.85 36.29 -72.49
CA PRO A 971 -2.20 34.94 -72.07
C PRO A 971 -1.02 33.97 -72.23
N VAL A 972 -0.97 32.97 -71.35
CA VAL A 972 -0.05 31.82 -71.41
C VAL A 972 -0.83 30.52 -71.32
N ALA A 973 -0.42 29.53 -72.10
CA ALA A 973 -0.88 28.16 -72.05
C ALA A 973 0.32 27.21 -72.04
N GLY A 974 0.23 26.11 -71.31
CA GLY A 974 1.27 25.10 -71.25
C GLY A 974 0.75 23.71 -70.99
N LEU A 975 1.55 22.73 -71.39
CA LEU A 975 1.31 21.31 -71.19
C LEU A 975 2.64 20.64 -70.80
N SER A 976 2.63 19.85 -69.72
CA SER A 976 3.79 19.14 -69.22
C SER A 976 3.43 17.70 -68.87
N PHE A 977 4.15 16.75 -69.45
CA PHE A 977 4.08 15.33 -69.15
C PHE A 977 5.31 14.91 -68.34
N THR A 978 5.11 14.20 -67.23
CA THR A 978 6.17 13.61 -66.41
C THR A 978 5.86 12.15 -66.15
N HIS A 979 6.81 11.27 -66.46
CA HIS A 979 6.80 9.85 -66.15
C HIS A 979 7.85 9.57 -65.07
N LEU A 980 7.48 8.79 -64.05
CA LEU A 980 8.37 8.31 -63.00
C LEU A 980 8.28 6.79 -62.92
N SER A 981 9.42 6.12 -62.75
CA SER A 981 9.49 4.67 -62.61
C SER A 981 10.30 4.28 -61.37
N ARG A 982 9.74 3.39 -60.55
CA ARG A 982 10.41 2.76 -59.41
C ARG A 982 10.48 1.24 -59.58
N PRO A 983 11.66 0.61 -59.41
CA PRO A 983 11.76 -0.84 -59.47
C PRO A 983 11.05 -1.52 -58.29
N TYR A 984 10.92 -2.84 -58.39
CA TYR A 984 10.61 -3.71 -57.25
C TYR A 984 11.66 -3.51 -56.15
N LEU A 985 11.22 -3.44 -54.89
CA LEU A 985 12.13 -3.35 -53.76
C LEU A 985 11.62 -4.14 -52.55
N THR A 986 12.53 -4.48 -51.64
CA THR A 986 12.19 -5.13 -50.37
C THR A 986 12.88 -4.39 -49.26
N GLU A 987 12.10 -3.90 -48.29
CA GLU A 987 12.61 -3.26 -47.10
C GLU A 987 13.46 -4.27 -46.28
N HIS A 988 14.53 -3.78 -45.67
CA HIS A 988 15.31 -4.45 -44.65
C HIS A 988 14.89 -3.93 -43.25
N GLY A 989 15.23 -4.67 -42.19
CA GLY A 989 14.88 -4.32 -40.81
C GLY A 989 13.97 -5.34 -40.11
N ASP A 990 13.05 -4.87 -39.28
CA ASP A 990 12.29 -5.69 -38.33
C ASP A 990 11.06 -6.37 -38.96
N ALA A 991 10.32 -7.13 -38.15
CA ALA A 991 9.01 -7.64 -38.56
C ALA A 991 8.01 -6.50 -38.76
N GLY A 992 7.26 -6.54 -39.86
CA GLY A 992 6.48 -5.39 -40.33
C GLY A 992 7.14 -4.63 -41.49
N ARG A 993 8.36 -5.04 -41.90
CA ARG A 993 8.97 -4.62 -43.17
C ARG A 993 8.23 -5.22 -44.38
N LEU A 994 8.23 -4.52 -45.50
CA LEU A 994 7.43 -4.80 -46.68
C LEU A 994 8.31 -5.12 -47.90
N TRP A 995 7.81 -5.96 -48.79
CA TRP A 995 8.19 -5.90 -50.21
C TRP A 995 7.19 -5.03 -50.96
N LEU A 996 7.67 -4.32 -51.98
CA LEU A 996 6.88 -3.44 -52.83
C LEU A 996 7.09 -3.83 -54.29
N GLY A 997 5.99 -3.99 -55.02
CA GLY A 997 6.01 -4.20 -56.48
C GLY A 997 6.66 -3.04 -57.22
N GLU A 998 7.12 -3.29 -58.45
CA GLU A 998 7.48 -2.21 -59.37
C GLU A 998 6.30 -1.27 -59.59
N THR A 999 6.55 0.02 -59.79
CA THR A 999 5.47 1.00 -59.91
C THR A 999 5.88 2.18 -60.78
N ASP A 1000 5.03 2.50 -61.73
CA ASP A 1000 5.16 3.67 -62.60
C ASP A 1000 4.08 4.71 -62.29
N PHE A 1001 4.42 5.98 -62.44
CA PHE A 1001 3.48 7.09 -62.29
C PHE A 1001 3.60 8.07 -63.46
N ASN A 1002 2.44 8.52 -63.96
CA ASN A 1002 2.36 9.48 -65.07
C ASN A 1002 1.54 10.70 -64.65
N SER A 1003 2.09 11.89 -64.86
CA SER A 1003 1.41 13.18 -64.71
C SER A 1003 1.35 13.87 -66.07
N LEU A 1004 0.20 14.40 -66.45
CA LEU A 1004 -0.01 15.30 -67.58
C LEU A 1004 -0.73 16.55 -67.08
N ARG A 1005 0.03 17.62 -66.91
CA ARG A 1005 -0.47 18.88 -66.39
C ARG A 1005 -0.68 19.90 -67.49
N SER A 1006 -1.88 20.45 -67.57
CA SER A 1006 -2.17 21.66 -68.34
C SER A 1006 -2.05 22.90 -67.45
N SER A 1007 -1.63 24.02 -68.00
CA SER A 1007 -1.52 25.30 -67.30
C SER A 1007 -2.09 26.41 -68.17
N LEU A 1008 -2.98 27.25 -67.63
CA LEU A 1008 -3.61 28.36 -68.34
C LEU A 1008 -3.55 29.62 -67.49
N GLY A 1009 -3.16 30.76 -68.05
CA GLY A 1009 -3.04 31.96 -67.25
C GLY A 1009 -2.60 33.19 -68.00
N MET A 1010 -1.96 34.11 -67.26
CA MET A 1010 -1.43 35.36 -67.77
C MET A 1010 0.02 35.55 -67.35
N ASN A 1011 0.82 36.16 -68.22
CA ASN A 1011 2.19 36.55 -67.96
C ASN A 1011 2.35 38.02 -68.33
N GLY A 1012 3.04 38.80 -67.50
CA GLY A 1012 3.41 40.17 -67.79
C GLY A 1012 4.85 40.48 -67.43
N SER A 1013 5.44 41.43 -68.16
CA SER A 1013 6.79 41.94 -67.92
C SER A 1013 6.83 43.46 -67.87
N PHE A 1014 7.80 43.98 -67.13
CA PHE A 1014 8.10 45.40 -67.00
C PHE A 1014 9.61 45.62 -67.16
N ASP A 1015 10.00 46.19 -68.30
CA ASP A 1015 11.38 46.35 -68.76
C ASP A 1015 11.80 47.82 -68.62
N VAL A 1016 12.69 48.11 -67.67
CA VAL A 1016 13.15 49.46 -67.35
C VAL A 1016 14.60 49.64 -67.83
N PRO A 1017 14.85 50.45 -68.88
CA PRO A 1017 16.21 50.83 -69.26
C PRO A 1017 16.79 51.81 -68.23
N LEU A 1018 18.04 51.59 -67.83
CA LEU A 1018 18.77 52.46 -66.90
C LEU A 1018 19.69 53.43 -67.67
N PRO A 1019 19.98 54.63 -67.11
CA PRO A 1019 20.87 55.62 -67.75
C PRO A 1019 22.28 55.12 -68.08
N SER A 1020 22.73 54.04 -67.43
CA SER A 1020 24.03 53.37 -67.66
C SER A 1020 24.09 52.49 -68.90
N GLY A 1021 22.97 52.29 -69.62
CA GLY A 1021 22.85 51.31 -70.70
C GLY A 1021 22.52 49.88 -70.24
N SER A 1022 22.34 49.66 -68.94
CA SER A 1022 21.83 48.43 -68.32
C SER A 1022 20.30 48.36 -68.36
N MET A 1023 19.71 47.19 -68.17
CA MET A 1023 18.25 46.99 -68.09
C MET A 1023 17.86 46.22 -66.84
N VAL A 1024 16.76 46.63 -66.20
CA VAL A 1024 16.08 45.87 -65.15
C VAL A 1024 14.77 45.35 -65.73
N LYS A 1025 14.51 44.05 -65.60
CA LYS A 1025 13.23 43.46 -66.03
C LYS A 1025 12.54 42.80 -64.86
N ALA A 1026 11.29 43.16 -64.61
CA ALA A 1026 10.44 42.46 -63.66
C ALA A 1026 9.42 41.61 -64.43
N SER A 1027 9.12 40.42 -63.95
CA SER A 1027 8.09 39.55 -64.52
C SER A 1027 7.12 39.06 -63.45
N ALA A 1028 5.88 38.85 -63.84
CA ALA A 1028 4.85 38.23 -63.01
C ALA A 1028 4.00 37.28 -63.86
N GLN A 1029 3.72 36.09 -63.33
CA GLN A 1029 2.90 35.09 -63.98
C GLN A 1029 1.91 34.49 -62.99
N LEU A 1030 0.66 34.35 -63.43
CA LEU A 1030 -0.42 33.71 -62.70
C LEU A 1030 -1.01 32.62 -63.59
N THR A 1031 -1.00 31.35 -63.15
CA THR A 1031 -1.61 30.23 -63.88
C THR A 1031 -2.57 29.43 -63.00
N TRP A 1032 -3.60 28.89 -63.62
CA TRP A 1032 -4.37 27.77 -63.11
C TRP A 1032 -3.84 26.50 -63.77
N ASP A 1033 -3.49 25.55 -62.92
CA ASP A 1033 -2.87 24.29 -63.29
C ASP A 1033 -3.87 23.15 -63.07
N HIS A 1034 -4.06 22.31 -64.07
CA HIS A 1034 -5.00 21.19 -64.04
C HIS A 1034 -4.33 19.87 -64.47
N GLU A 1035 -4.38 18.87 -63.60
CA GLU A 1035 -3.91 17.51 -63.87
C GLU A 1035 -4.96 16.70 -64.67
N LEU A 1036 -4.55 16.23 -65.85
CA LEU A 1036 -5.44 15.55 -66.80
C LEU A 1036 -5.49 14.03 -66.61
N LEU A 1037 -4.43 13.42 -66.07
CA LEU A 1037 -4.37 11.96 -65.85
C LEU A 1037 -4.93 11.54 -64.49
N ASN A 1038 -5.18 10.24 -64.34
CA ASN A 1038 -5.53 9.68 -63.04
C ASN A 1038 -4.34 9.82 -62.09
N LYS A 1039 -4.63 10.34 -60.89
CA LYS A 1039 -3.64 10.64 -59.86
C LYS A 1039 -3.41 9.50 -58.89
N GLU A 1040 -4.20 8.44 -59.01
CA GLU A 1040 -4.15 7.28 -58.14
C GLU A 1040 -2.91 6.43 -58.43
N LEU A 1041 -2.06 6.31 -57.43
CA LEU A 1041 -0.94 5.38 -57.36
C LEU A 1041 -1.46 4.11 -56.68
N ALA A 1042 -1.55 3.03 -57.45
CA ALA A 1042 -1.75 1.69 -56.93
C ALA A 1042 -0.39 1.06 -56.63
N GLN A 1043 -0.20 0.62 -55.38
CA GLN A 1043 1.03 0.03 -54.88
C GLN A 1043 0.73 -1.39 -54.40
N GLU A 1044 1.23 -2.39 -55.13
CA GLU A 1044 1.28 -3.77 -54.66
C GLU A 1044 2.37 -3.91 -53.57
N ALA A 1045 2.04 -4.56 -52.47
CA ALA A 1045 2.94 -4.76 -51.34
C ALA A 1045 2.63 -6.05 -50.59
N GLY A 1046 3.54 -6.47 -49.72
CA GLY A 1046 3.28 -7.53 -48.76
C GLY A 1046 4.34 -7.56 -47.67
N PHE A 1047 4.11 -8.29 -46.59
CA PHE A 1047 5.11 -8.43 -45.54
C PHE A 1047 6.29 -9.29 -46.03
N ALA A 1048 7.51 -8.80 -45.87
CA ALA A 1048 8.71 -9.48 -46.37
C ALA A 1048 8.87 -10.87 -45.72
N GLY A 1049 9.16 -11.88 -46.55
CA GLY A 1049 9.18 -13.28 -46.14
C GLY A 1049 7.85 -14.01 -46.28
N TYR A 1050 6.76 -13.32 -46.65
CA TYR A 1050 5.43 -13.91 -46.84
C TYR A 1050 4.78 -13.49 -48.18
N PRO A 1051 5.35 -13.89 -49.34
CA PRO A 1051 4.87 -13.46 -50.66
C PRO A 1051 3.45 -13.92 -50.99
N GLY A 1052 2.95 -15.00 -50.37
CA GLY A 1052 1.58 -15.50 -50.56
C GLY A 1052 0.47 -14.62 -49.93
N ALA A 1053 0.84 -13.55 -49.21
CA ALA A 1053 -0.08 -12.62 -48.57
C ALA A 1053 0.11 -11.18 -49.09
N GLY A 1054 0.26 -11.04 -50.42
CA GLY A 1054 0.25 -9.74 -51.07
C GLY A 1054 -1.07 -9.00 -50.91
N PHE A 1055 -0.99 -7.67 -50.91
CA PHE A 1055 -2.10 -6.75 -50.83
C PHE A 1055 -1.78 -5.47 -51.63
N GLU A 1056 -2.79 -4.68 -51.93
CA GLU A 1056 -2.63 -3.45 -52.71
C GLU A 1056 -3.10 -2.25 -51.89
N THR A 1057 -2.39 -1.13 -51.99
CA THR A 1057 -2.84 0.15 -51.47
C THR A 1057 -2.99 1.19 -52.57
N ARG A 1058 -3.96 2.08 -52.42
CA ARG A 1058 -4.26 3.15 -53.38
C ARG A 1058 -4.21 4.50 -52.67
N LYS A 1059 -3.40 5.41 -53.21
CA LYS A 1059 -3.32 6.82 -52.77
C LYS A 1059 -3.19 7.73 -53.98
N ARG A 1060 -3.74 8.94 -53.89
CA ARG A 1060 -3.62 9.99 -54.91
C ARG A 1060 -2.39 10.85 -54.66
N ILE A 1061 -1.69 11.20 -55.72
CA ILE A 1061 -0.51 12.06 -55.70
C ILE A 1061 -0.91 13.52 -55.90
N GLY A 1062 -0.91 14.35 -54.84
CA GLY A 1062 -1.25 15.78 -54.87
C GLY A 1062 -2.70 16.10 -55.30
N GLU A 1063 -3.01 17.39 -55.55
CA GLU A 1063 -4.36 17.85 -55.96
C GLU A 1063 -4.54 18.06 -57.47
N ARG A 1064 -5.77 17.88 -57.97
CA ARG A 1064 -6.05 17.99 -59.41
C ARG A 1064 -5.93 19.41 -59.94
N ASP A 1065 -6.31 20.39 -59.13
CA ASP A 1065 -6.35 21.80 -59.47
C ASP A 1065 -5.47 22.60 -58.51
N ALA A 1066 -4.66 23.50 -59.07
CA ALA A 1066 -3.85 24.43 -58.29
C ALA A 1066 -3.76 25.80 -58.96
N PHE A 1067 -3.59 26.85 -58.16
CA PHE A 1067 -3.25 28.19 -58.62
C PHE A 1067 -1.79 28.46 -58.36
N ARG A 1068 -1.07 28.99 -59.34
CA ARG A 1068 0.33 29.28 -59.24
C ARG A 1068 0.61 30.75 -59.49
N VAL A 1069 1.44 31.32 -58.64
CA VAL A 1069 1.96 32.68 -58.76
C VAL A 1069 3.48 32.61 -58.85
N GLN A 1070 4.07 33.31 -59.82
CA GLN A 1070 5.51 33.45 -59.97
C GLN A 1070 5.85 34.92 -60.21
N ALA A 1071 6.92 35.39 -59.58
CA ALA A 1071 7.48 36.71 -59.81
C ALA A 1071 9.00 36.64 -59.98
N GLY A 1072 9.54 37.42 -60.92
CA GLY A 1072 10.96 37.43 -61.25
C GLY A 1072 11.51 38.84 -61.41
N LEU A 1073 12.81 38.99 -61.17
CA LEU A 1073 13.57 40.21 -61.41
C LEU A 1073 14.90 39.84 -62.06
N SER A 1074 15.27 40.49 -63.15
CA SER A 1074 16.59 40.36 -63.78
C SER A 1074 17.27 41.72 -63.94
N TYR A 1075 18.60 41.72 -63.88
CA TYR A 1075 19.44 42.89 -64.01
C TYR A 1075 20.65 42.57 -64.91
N ASP A 1076 20.79 43.34 -65.99
CA ASP A 1076 21.96 43.28 -66.87
C ASP A 1076 23.13 44.05 -66.24
N VAL A 1077 24.01 43.32 -65.57
CA VAL A 1077 25.19 43.87 -64.88
C VAL A 1077 26.19 44.44 -65.88
N SER A 1078 26.37 43.77 -67.02
CA SER A 1078 27.24 44.20 -68.11
C SER A 1078 26.70 43.72 -69.46
N ALA A 1079 27.42 43.96 -70.55
CA ALA A 1079 27.06 43.44 -71.87
C ALA A 1079 27.00 41.89 -71.93
N ASP A 1080 27.72 41.23 -71.02
CA ASP A 1080 27.95 39.78 -71.04
C ASP A 1080 27.41 39.05 -69.80
N LEU A 1081 27.01 39.76 -68.74
CA LEU A 1081 26.53 39.17 -67.49
C LEU A 1081 25.13 39.68 -67.11
N THR A 1082 24.20 38.74 -66.94
CA THR A 1082 22.87 38.98 -66.37
C THR A 1082 22.70 38.20 -65.08
N LEU A 1083 22.19 38.87 -64.04
CA LEU A 1083 21.77 38.24 -62.79
C LEU A 1083 20.26 38.29 -62.67
N ALA A 1084 19.64 37.24 -62.16
CA ALA A 1084 18.20 37.24 -61.93
C ALA A 1084 17.82 36.44 -60.68
N ALA A 1085 16.66 36.76 -60.12
CA ALA A 1085 16.05 36.08 -59.01
C ALA A 1085 14.56 35.86 -59.29
N SER A 1086 14.00 34.73 -58.86
CA SER A 1086 12.57 34.49 -58.94
C SER A 1086 12.06 33.77 -57.70
N ILE A 1087 10.79 34.02 -57.38
CA ILE A 1087 10.05 33.38 -56.31
C ILE A 1087 8.71 32.91 -56.87
N GLY A 1088 8.30 31.71 -56.49
CA GLY A 1088 7.05 31.11 -56.94
C GLY A 1088 6.36 30.36 -55.81
N SER A 1089 5.03 30.29 -55.90
CA SER A 1089 4.22 29.48 -55.01
C SER A 1089 3.04 28.87 -55.77
N THR A 1090 2.82 27.58 -55.55
CA THR A 1090 1.64 26.85 -55.98
C THR A 1090 0.71 26.66 -54.79
N LEU A 1091 -0.56 27.01 -54.94
CA LEU A 1091 -1.61 26.94 -53.94
C LEU A 1091 -2.69 25.96 -54.40
N SER A 1092 -2.96 24.93 -53.61
CA SER A 1092 -4.04 23.98 -53.84
C SER A 1092 -4.93 23.86 -52.60
N ARG A 1093 -6.06 23.14 -52.72
CA ARG A 1093 -6.94 22.92 -51.55
C ARG A 1093 -6.25 22.17 -50.42
N ALA A 1094 -5.31 21.29 -50.75
CA ALA A 1094 -4.70 20.39 -49.79
C ALA A 1094 -3.26 20.76 -49.43
N GLY A 1095 -2.68 21.83 -50.00
CA GLY A 1095 -1.30 22.17 -49.71
C GLY A 1095 -0.78 23.37 -50.48
N HIS A 1096 0.41 23.80 -50.13
CA HIS A 1096 1.13 24.87 -50.81
C HIS A 1096 2.62 24.55 -50.93
N ASP A 1097 3.25 25.12 -51.96
CA ASP A 1097 4.70 25.15 -52.10
C ASP A 1097 5.23 26.59 -52.05
N LEU A 1098 6.52 26.71 -51.73
CA LEU A 1098 7.28 27.93 -51.94
C LEU A 1098 8.60 27.54 -52.59
N SER A 1099 8.91 28.16 -53.72
CA SER A 1099 10.15 27.92 -54.46
C SER A 1099 10.85 29.25 -54.75
N GLY A 1100 12.19 29.21 -54.74
CA GLY A 1100 13.04 30.35 -55.04
C GLY A 1100 14.21 29.94 -55.92
N THR A 1101 14.59 30.82 -56.85
CA THR A 1101 15.75 30.62 -57.73
C THR A 1101 16.59 31.88 -57.79
N ILE A 1102 17.90 31.72 -57.89
CA ILE A 1102 18.82 32.79 -58.30
C ILE A 1102 19.54 32.28 -59.55
N SER A 1103 19.80 33.13 -60.54
CA SER A 1103 20.54 32.74 -61.74
C SER A 1103 21.62 33.73 -62.11
N ALA A 1104 22.73 33.21 -62.64
CA ALA A 1104 23.73 33.96 -63.36
C ALA A 1104 23.81 33.45 -64.81
N THR A 1105 23.84 34.35 -65.78
CA THR A 1105 23.96 34.02 -67.19
C THR A 1105 25.11 34.81 -67.79
N LEU A 1106 26.08 34.10 -68.36
CA LEU A 1106 27.29 34.64 -68.98
C LEU A 1106 27.23 34.42 -70.49
N ARG A 1107 27.52 35.46 -71.27
CA ARG A 1107 27.66 35.42 -72.73
C ARG A 1107 29.15 35.33 -73.10
N PHE A 1108 29.48 34.51 -74.10
CA PHE A 1108 30.84 34.38 -74.64
C PHE A 1108 30.87 33.93 -76.11
#